data_AF-A0A2V5YF78-F1
#
_entry.id   AF-A0A2V5YF78-F1
#
_cell.length_a   1.000
_cell.length_b   1.000
_cell.length_c   1.000
_cell.angle_alpha   90.00
_cell.angle_beta   90.00
_cell.angle_gamma   90.00
#
_symmetry.space_group_name_H-M   'P 1'
#
loop_
_entity.id
_entity.type
_entity.pdbx_description
1 polymer ?
#
loop_
_entity_poly.entity_id
_entity_poly.type
_entity_poly.pdbx_seq_one_letter_code
_entity_poly.pdbx_strand_id
1 'polypeptide(L)'
;MAENDQKEVRRPGRIWHRVLIGLALCAALLIIFHRPILLAIGRQIVLRYAARENLKIDFRLEGNPFSHLTVRNFRALPTGASTIESIDIDQLYVDYSLFGLTRHGLSHFLDDVELRSAQVVLNPARAPARKPRPKQKLTLPSVFPERIRLADLTLVIRNKPNDFVVEHVDLDLNPRSPGEVRIEKLQLPSGDSWSRISGQASYANKNLVLRDLILSDQEQIRLLNVDASRIDDKTLGLKLDCAIGGGQLSASADLNETNSSVNAKINASAQKIAADSLSKFLSLPEDALSGEIEQLALDGAGTIDVPRTWTGSMSVKTSDVHLPHITFDSGIIDISAERGSASLRSADIVQDKNELHFRGTMELPSVIEDFGRTPTTLEITGTAPDLQRVTTGISVQLTGSAQFTGKIDIVNTKVEATLGMTGESIGFPDGTIEKLSSTLRASKSVARADTKRAWFADLRTAMEFDLAGIRYRDHIIDSVRGSLNGSDDILGLDRLSLRRSQNELNIRGRYKLPEEVGKAPSQPADLDVALNAPELGDFWVADSPNKLSGPLQMTAQIEWRQQTANGQVSISGSNLKMRDLVFQQLSTQFSISNNIVYLNDCRASLNDSDFFYATGRLNMRQPYDYNGKVSASAANLSALQPLLRTFGNQNELGGSVTLDWEGNGNAQISRSSGKLKFVLEKGRYGNTQSLRANIDASYSPDGLDVPMIFFASGNTDFQAVAQAKGETLEITRIQLDQGQARFASGYVSFPLVWRHLGTNAATIPASGKVFATIQSENLDLKKLFNDLGIKAGTSGTLSARLDADGTIGDLNARLDLQMRDLRNDRWPKMEPATFVLNAQSVHDRLTVLGKLQQARIQPLELNADMPLDIPTIARARKLPDDTPITAKARLPRSSVNFVRQFVPALEQLDGNLGLDVDVNGTIGKPVFSGAGDMTVNVARFTNATIPALTNFSARLSFAQNALSLERFGGDLAGGPFTMSGRVTFPKLTEPTLDLQLKANSVLVAR
;
A
#
# COMPACT_ATOMS: atom_id res chain seq x y z
N MET A 1 -93.37 -59.08 -31.15
CA MET A 1 -94.80 -58.76 -31.39
C MET A 1 -94.81 -57.53 -32.30
N ALA A 2 -95.42 -57.66 -33.48
CA ALA A 2 -95.60 -56.62 -34.52
C ALA A 2 -96.48 -55.45 -34.01
N GLU A 3 -96.69 -54.27 -34.62
CA GLU A 3 -96.58 -53.75 -36.00
C GLU A 3 -96.80 -52.19 -35.99
N ASN A 4 -96.25 -51.48 -36.98
CA ASN A 4 -96.63 -50.20 -37.65
C ASN A 4 -97.57 -49.11 -37.02
N ASP A 5 -97.12 -47.84 -36.94
CA ASP A 5 -97.20 -46.75 -37.97
C ASP A 5 -97.36 -45.30 -37.42
N GLN A 6 -96.91 -44.34 -38.24
CA GLN A 6 -97.05 -42.85 -38.26
C GLN A 6 -96.19 -41.93 -37.36
N LYS A 7 -95.37 -41.11 -38.05
CA LYS A 7 -94.59 -39.96 -37.53
C LYS A 7 -95.25 -38.64 -37.98
N GLU A 8 -95.42 -37.71 -37.03
CA GLU A 8 -95.83 -36.32 -37.29
C GLU A 8 -94.79 -35.30 -36.80
N VAL A 9 -94.89 -34.09 -37.37
CA VAL A 9 -93.89 -33.03 -37.55
C VAL A 9 -93.98 -31.94 -36.46
N ARG A 10 -92.84 -31.35 -36.05
CA ARG A 10 -92.77 -29.95 -35.55
C ARG A 10 -91.50 -29.23 -36.04
N ARG A 11 -91.66 -28.05 -36.67
CA ARG A 11 -90.61 -27.16 -37.22
C ARG A 11 -90.17 -26.08 -36.21
N PRO A 12 -88.88 -25.64 -36.22
CA PRO A 12 -88.52 -24.27 -35.83
C PRO A 12 -87.65 -23.58 -36.90
N GLY A 13 -88.23 -22.65 -37.68
CA GLY A 13 -87.58 -21.96 -38.81
C GLY A 13 -87.50 -20.43 -38.69
N ARG A 14 -87.22 -19.86 -37.50
CA ARG A 14 -87.30 -18.38 -37.30
C ARG A 14 -86.07 -17.69 -36.67
N ILE A 15 -85.02 -18.43 -36.28
CA ILE A 15 -83.82 -17.85 -35.64
C ILE A 15 -82.69 -17.62 -36.66
N TRP A 16 -82.48 -18.54 -37.61
CA TRP A 16 -81.40 -18.47 -38.60
C TRP A 16 -81.49 -17.28 -39.58
N HIS A 17 -82.70 -16.85 -39.96
CA HIS A 17 -82.89 -15.73 -40.86
C HIS A 17 -82.58 -14.37 -40.20
N ARG A 18 -82.74 -14.24 -38.88
CA ARG A 18 -82.38 -13.03 -38.12
C ARG A 18 -80.87 -12.92 -37.89
N VAL A 19 -80.17 -14.06 -37.76
CA VAL A 19 -78.70 -14.11 -37.66
C VAL A 19 -78.04 -13.78 -39.00
N LEU A 20 -78.58 -14.27 -40.13
CA LEU A 20 -78.08 -13.96 -41.48
C LEU A 20 -78.29 -12.49 -41.88
N ILE A 21 -79.45 -11.89 -41.56
CA ILE A 21 -79.67 -10.45 -41.78
C ILE A 21 -78.78 -9.63 -40.86
N GLY A 22 -78.61 -10.04 -39.60
CA GLY A 22 -77.66 -9.39 -38.67
C GLY A 22 -76.21 -9.46 -39.16
N LEU A 23 -75.77 -10.58 -39.73
CA LEU A 23 -74.44 -10.74 -40.34
C LEU A 23 -74.29 -9.92 -41.63
N ALA A 24 -75.32 -9.84 -42.47
CA ALA A 24 -75.31 -9.02 -43.69
C ALA A 24 -75.31 -7.51 -43.37
N LEU A 25 -76.04 -7.07 -42.35
CA LEU A 25 -76.02 -5.70 -41.85
C LEU A 25 -74.70 -5.36 -41.16
N CYS A 26 -74.12 -6.29 -40.39
CA CYS A 26 -72.76 -6.16 -39.85
C CYS A 26 -71.70 -6.13 -40.96
N ALA A 27 -71.83 -6.93 -42.02
CA ALA A 27 -70.94 -6.91 -43.17
C ALA A 27 -71.07 -5.61 -43.98
N ALA A 28 -72.28 -5.10 -44.18
CA ALA A 28 -72.53 -3.81 -44.82
C ALA A 28 -72.03 -2.63 -43.95
N LEU A 29 -72.25 -2.67 -42.63
CA LEU A 29 -71.68 -1.71 -41.67
C LEU A 29 -70.15 -1.81 -41.63
N LEU A 30 -69.57 -3.01 -41.71
CA LEU A 30 -68.13 -3.19 -41.85
C LEU A 30 -67.65 -2.63 -43.18
N ILE A 31 -68.34 -2.81 -44.30
CA ILE A 31 -67.93 -2.24 -45.60
C ILE A 31 -68.10 -0.71 -45.64
N ILE A 32 -69.10 -0.13 -44.98
CA ILE A 32 -69.32 1.32 -44.95
C ILE A 32 -68.43 2.02 -43.90
N PHE A 33 -68.25 1.42 -42.72
CA PHE A 33 -67.47 1.94 -41.60
C PHE A 33 -66.11 1.24 -41.41
N HIS A 34 -65.60 0.47 -42.39
CA HIS A 34 -64.31 -0.24 -42.28
C HIS A 34 -63.19 0.71 -41.90
N ARG A 35 -63.14 1.93 -42.47
CA ARG A 35 -62.08 2.91 -42.17
C ARG A 35 -62.06 3.34 -40.69
N PRO A 36 -63.12 3.93 -40.11
CA PRO A 36 -63.10 4.34 -38.71
C PRO A 36 -62.96 3.15 -37.74
N ILE A 37 -63.53 1.98 -38.07
CA ILE A 37 -63.42 0.78 -37.24
C ILE A 37 -61.99 0.21 -37.27
N LEU A 38 -61.37 0.06 -38.45
CA LEU A 38 -60.01 -0.47 -38.56
C LEU A 38 -58.96 0.48 -38.01
N LEU A 39 -59.14 1.80 -38.16
CA LEU A 39 -58.27 2.79 -37.51
C LEU A 39 -58.42 2.76 -35.98
N ALA A 40 -59.63 2.58 -35.45
CA ALA A 40 -59.85 2.41 -34.01
C ALA A 40 -59.26 1.10 -33.47
N ILE A 41 -59.38 -0.01 -34.22
CA ILE A 41 -58.75 -1.30 -33.90
C ILE A 41 -57.23 -1.17 -33.94
N GLY A 42 -56.67 -0.55 -34.98
CA GLY A 42 -55.24 -0.26 -35.09
C GLY A 42 -54.73 0.56 -33.90
N ARG A 43 -55.47 1.61 -33.51
CA ARG A 43 -55.17 2.39 -32.31
C ARG A 43 -55.18 1.54 -31.04
N GLN A 44 -56.17 0.67 -30.86
CA GLN A 44 -56.23 -0.26 -29.71
C GLN A 44 -55.08 -1.28 -29.69
N ILE A 45 -54.66 -1.79 -30.85
CA ILE A 45 -53.52 -2.71 -30.97
C ILE A 45 -52.23 -2.01 -30.51
N VAL A 46 -51.98 -0.79 -30.97
CA VAL A 46 -50.80 0.00 -30.57
C VAL A 46 -50.84 0.29 -29.07
N LEU A 47 -51.99 0.72 -28.52
CA LEU A 47 -52.13 0.98 -27.08
C LEU A 47 -51.94 -0.27 -26.23
N ARG A 48 -52.41 -1.44 -26.70
CA ARG A 48 -52.23 -2.72 -26.00
C ARG A 48 -50.77 -3.19 -26.04
N TYR A 49 -50.08 -2.98 -27.15
CA TYR A 49 -48.66 -3.29 -27.27
C TYR A 49 -47.82 -2.36 -26.37
N ALA A 50 -48.15 -1.07 -26.36
CA ALA A 50 -47.53 -0.08 -25.49
C ALA A 50 -47.67 -0.42 -24.01
N ALA A 51 -48.87 -0.78 -23.55
CA ALA A 51 -49.10 -1.19 -22.17
C ALA A 51 -48.31 -2.43 -21.76
N ARG A 52 -48.03 -3.36 -22.69
CA ARG A 52 -47.20 -4.55 -22.46
C ARG A 52 -45.74 -4.20 -22.22
N GLU A 53 -45.26 -3.14 -22.85
CA GLU A 53 -43.89 -2.62 -22.77
C GLU A 53 -43.76 -1.46 -21.75
N ASN A 54 -44.74 -1.31 -20.86
CA ASN A 54 -44.82 -0.25 -19.85
C ASN A 54 -44.74 1.18 -20.45
N LEU A 55 -45.45 1.45 -21.54
CA LEU A 55 -45.52 2.75 -22.20
C LEU A 55 -46.96 3.27 -22.26
N LYS A 56 -47.14 4.55 -21.96
CA LYS A 56 -48.35 5.32 -22.25
C LYS A 56 -48.11 6.11 -23.52
N ILE A 57 -48.95 5.87 -24.52
CA ILE A 57 -48.83 6.50 -25.84
C ILE A 57 -50.10 7.30 -26.14
N ASP A 58 -49.94 8.51 -26.65
CA ASP A 58 -51.01 9.34 -27.24
C ASP A 58 -50.64 9.69 -28.68
N PHE A 59 -51.60 9.57 -29.60
CA PHE A 59 -51.41 9.84 -31.02
C PHE A 59 -52.74 9.91 -31.77
N ARG A 60 -52.72 10.57 -32.94
CA ARG A 60 -53.79 10.51 -33.94
C ARG A 60 -53.37 9.66 -35.11
N LEU A 61 -54.20 8.67 -35.46
CA LEU A 61 -53.98 7.79 -36.62
C LEU A 61 -54.96 8.18 -37.73
N GLU A 62 -54.42 8.54 -38.88
CA GLU A 62 -55.15 8.98 -40.07
C GLU A 62 -54.72 8.12 -41.27
N GLY A 63 -55.51 8.13 -42.35
CA GLY A 63 -55.19 7.44 -43.61
C GLY A 63 -56.00 6.17 -43.87
N ASN A 64 -55.46 5.31 -44.73
CA ASN A 64 -56.06 4.05 -45.18
C ASN A 64 -55.21 2.85 -44.72
N PRO A 65 -55.68 2.03 -43.77
CA PRO A 65 -54.96 0.86 -43.26
C PRO A 65 -54.52 -0.19 -44.29
N PHE A 66 -54.99 -0.09 -45.54
CA PHE A 66 -54.59 -0.99 -46.62
C PHE A 66 -53.50 -0.44 -47.54
N SER A 67 -53.17 0.85 -47.46
CA SER A 67 -52.23 1.49 -48.39
C SER A 67 -51.31 2.55 -47.77
N HIS A 68 -51.80 3.39 -46.85
CA HIS A 68 -50.96 4.42 -46.23
C HIS A 68 -51.50 4.79 -44.85
N LEU A 69 -50.60 5.10 -43.92
CA LEU A 69 -50.96 5.58 -42.60
C LEU A 69 -50.19 6.86 -42.28
N THR A 70 -50.89 7.81 -41.65
CA THR A 70 -50.28 9.00 -41.08
C THR A 70 -50.51 9.00 -39.59
N VAL A 71 -49.43 9.04 -38.83
CA VAL A 71 -49.42 9.21 -37.39
C VAL A 71 -49.06 10.65 -37.09
N ARG A 72 -49.93 11.38 -36.38
CA ARG A 72 -49.69 12.77 -35.96
C ARG A 72 -49.63 12.88 -34.44
N ASN A 73 -48.77 13.78 -33.95
CA ASN A 73 -48.58 14.11 -32.54
C ASN A 73 -48.39 12.86 -31.67
N PHE A 74 -47.51 11.96 -32.09
CA PHE A 74 -47.23 10.74 -31.35
C PHE A 74 -46.31 11.04 -30.18
N ARG A 75 -46.81 10.81 -28.97
CA ARG A 75 -46.06 10.94 -27.73
C ARG A 75 -46.08 9.63 -26.97
N ALA A 76 -44.91 9.08 -26.66
CA ALA A 76 -44.76 7.92 -25.79
C ALA A 76 -43.94 8.28 -24.54
N LEU A 77 -44.47 7.93 -23.38
CA LEU A 77 -43.82 8.10 -22.08
C LEU A 77 -43.88 6.79 -21.28
N PRO A 78 -42.84 6.46 -20.51
CA PRO A 78 -42.80 5.25 -19.70
C PRO A 78 -43.78 5.32 -18.52
N THR A 79 -44.45 4.20 -18.26
CA THR A 79 -45.28 3.95 -17.07
C THR A 79 -44.63 2.95 -16.10
N GLY A 80 -43.41 2.47 -16.41
CA GLY A 80 -42.65 1.49 -15.64
C GLY A 80 -41.24 1.29 -16.22
N ALA A 81 -40.58 0.17 -15.89
CA ALA A 81 -39.25 -0.16 -16.43
C ALA A 81 -39.33 -0.37 -17.95
N SER A 82 -38.63 0.48 -18.71
CA SER A 82 -38.61 0.51 -20.17
C SER A 82 -37.30 1.10 -20.69
N THR A 83 -36.86 0.66 -21.86
CA THR A 83 -35.71 1.23 -22.60
C THR A 83 -36.04 2.60 -23.18
N ILE A 84 -37.31 2.94 -23.35
CA ILE A 84 -37.76 4.21 -23.95
C ILE A 84 -38.03 5.22 -22.82
N GLU A 85 -37.34 6.36 -22.86
CA GLU A 85 -37.51 7.46 -21.89
C GLU A 85 -38.56 8.48 -22.39
N SER A 86 -38.49 8.85 -23.67
CA SER A 86 -39.52 9.63 -24.34
C SER A 86 -39.44 9.46 -25.86
N ILE A 87 -40.59 9.49 -26.53
CA ILE A 87 -40.67 9.64 -27.99
C ILE A 87 -41.68 10.75 -28.25
N ASP A 88 -41.30 11.78 -28.98
CA ASP A 88 -42.20 12.81 -29.51
C ASP A 88 -42.02 12.87 -31.03
N ILE A 89 -43.09 12.72 -31.79
CA ILE A 89 -43.07 12.75 -33.25
C ILE A 89 -44.27 13.58 -33.72
N ASP A 90 -43.99 14.68 -34.42
CA ASP A 90 -45.05 15.54 -34.95
C ASP A 90 -45.82 14.85 -36.07
N GLN A 91 -45.10 14.26 -37.04
CA GLN A 91 -45.71 13.54 -38.16
C GLN A 91 -44.82 12.39 -38.64
N LEU A 92 -45.41 11.18 -38.70
CA LEU A 92 -44.88 10.01 -39.39
C LEU A 92 -45.86 9.58 -40.47
N TYR A 93 -45.46 9.67 -41.73
CA TYR A 93 -46.20 9.18 -42.88
C TYR A 93 -45.52 7.91 -43.40
N VAL A 94 -46.30 6.86 -43.59
CA VAL A 94 -45.84 5.57 -44.11
C VAL A 94 -46.79 5.13 -45.22
N ASP A 95 -46.28 5.07 -46.44
CA ASP A 95 -46.93 4.47 -47.60
C ASP A 95 -46.44 3.04 -47.77
N TYR A 96 -47.37 2.10 -47.94
CA TYR A 96 -47.05 0.68 -47.97
C TYR A 96 -47.96 -0.15 -48.88
N SER A 97 -47.36 -1.14 -49.52
CA SER A 97 -48.06 -2.02 -50.45
C SER A 97 -48.25 -3.41 -49.85
N LEU A 98 -49.48 -3.73 -49.42
CA LEU A 98 -49.83 -5.09 -48.98
C LEU A 98 -49.74 -6.12 -50.14
N PHE A 99 -49.97 -5.65 -51.37
CA PHE A 99 -49.79 -6.48 -52.57
C PHE A 99 -48.30 -6.70 -52.87
N GLY A 100 -47.46 -5.67 -52.68
CA GLY A 100 -46.00 -5.76 -52.73
C GLY A 100 -45.48 -6.78 -51.71
N LEU A 101 -45.92 -6.66 -50.46
CA LEU A 101 -45.58 -7.58 -49.37
C LEU A 101 -45.95 -9.04 -49.66
N THR A 102 -47.16 -9.29 -50.16
CA THR A 102 -47.64 -10.66 -50.40
C THR A 102 -47.03 -11.32 -51.63
N ARG A 103 -46.65 -10.56 -52.67
CA ARG A 103 -46.01 -11.11 -53.88
C ARG A 103 -44.47 -11.11 -53.84
N HIS A 104 -43.85 -10.08 -53.26
CA HIS A 104 -42.41 -9.81 -53.41
C HIS A 104 -41.66 -9.74 -52.08
N GLY A 105 -42.35 -9.89 -50.93
CA GLY A 105 -41.73 -9.95 -49.61
C GLY A 105 -41.59 -8.60 -48.89
N LEU A 106 -40.94 -8.61 -47.71
CA LEU A 106 -40.84 -7.45 -46.80
C LEU A 106 -40.08 -6.25 -47.37
N SER A 107 -39.20 -6.47 -48.34
CA SER A 107 -38.40 -5.46 -49.02
C SER A 107 -39.22 -4.56 -49.96
N HIS A 108 -40.43 -4.97 -50.36
CA HIS A 108 -41.39 -4.20 -51.18
C HIS A 108 -42.62 -3.79 -50.38
N PHE A 109 -42.51 -3.82 -49.05
CA PHE A 109 -43.60 -3.42 -48.18
C PHE A 109 -43.73 -1.90 -48.09
N LEU A 110 -42.61 -1.18 -47.94
CA LEU A 110 -42.60 0.27 -47.69
C LEU A 110 -42.23 1.04 -48.94
N ASP A 111 -43.15 1.85 -49.46
CA ASP A 111 -42.94 2.66 -50.65
C ASP A 111 -42.36 4.04 -50.28
N ASP A 112 -42.96 4.75 -49.32
CA ASP A 112 -42.49 6.06 -48.87
C ASP A 112 -42.57 6.16 -47.34
N VAL A 113 -41.48 6.58 -46.70
CA VAL A 113 -41.41 6.81 -45.26
C VAL A 113 -40.95 8.24 -45.03
N GLU A 114 -41.85 9.08 -44.54
CA GLU A 114 -41.56 10.47 -44.22
C GLU A 114 -41.77 10.72 -42.71
N LEU A 115 -40.70 11.15 -42.04
CA LEU A 115 -40.68 11.52 -40.63
C LEU A 115 -40.33 13.00 -40.52
N ARG A 116 -41.17 13.77 -39.82
CA ARG A 116 -40.97 15.20 -39.58
C ARG A 116 -40.98 15.49 -38.08
N SER A 117 -39.97 16.23 -37.62
CA SER A 117 -39.79 16.73 -36.26
C SER A 117 -40.01 15.62 -35.23
N ALA A 118 -38.97 14.82 -35.04
CA ALA A 118 -39.00 13.65 -34.18
C ALA A 118 -37.88 13.70 -33.15
N GLN A 119 -38.22 13.50 -31.87
CA GLN A 119 -37.26 13.38 -30.77
C GLN A 119 -37.44 12.03 -30.08
N VAL A 120 -36.38 11.22 -30.09
CA VAL A 120 -36.36 9.89 -29.47
C VAL A 120 -35.27 9.86 -28.40
N VAL A 121 -35.64 9.59 -27.15
CA VAL A 121 -34.72 9.42 -26.02
C VAL A 121 -34.83 7.99 -25.48
N LEU A 122 -33.74 7.25 -25.52
CA LEU A 122 -33.63 5.87 -25.05
C LEU A 122 -32.71 5.82 -23.82
N ASN A 123 -33.06 5.00 -22.83
CA ASN A 123 -32.28 4.76 -21.62
C ASN A 123 -32.16 3.25 -21.35
N PRO A 124 -31.16 2.57 -21.96
CA PRO A 124 -30.97 1.13 -21.83
C PRO A 124 -30.77 0.64 -20.40
N ALA A 125 -30.24 1.47 -19.50
CA ALA A 125 -30.04 1.13 -18.09
C ALA A 125 -31.35 0.92 -17.30
N ARG A 126 -32.48 1.41 -17.81
CA ARG A 126 -33.81 1.23 -17.20
C ARG A 126 -34.59 0.05 -17.78
N ALA A 127 -33.97 -0.71 -18.69
CA ALA A 127 -34.60 -1.85 -19.33
C ALA A 127 -34.82 -3.01 -18.33
N PRO A 128 -35.96 -3.72 -18.41
CA PRO A 128 -36.18 -4.94 -17.62
C PRO A 128 -35.22 -6.06 -18.05
N ALA A 129 -34.82 -6.91 -17.10
CA ALA A 129 -33.91 -8.03 -17.35
C ALA A 129 -34.44 -8.96 -18.46
N ARG A 130 -33.70 -9.07 -19.56
CA ARG A 130 -34.06 -9.95 -20.69
C ARG A 130 -33.96 -11.42 -20.25
N LYS A 131 -35.03 -12.18 -20.47
CA LYS A 131 -34.97 -13.64 -20.43
C LYS A 131 -34.04 -14.14 -21.55
N PRO A 132 -33.17 -15.13 -21.30
CA PRO A 132 -32.33 -15.71 -22.35
C PRO A 132 -33.21 -16.21 -23.49
N ARG A 133 -33.05 -15.63 -24.68
CA ARG A 133 -33.71 -16.12 -25.89
C ARG A 133 -32.83 -17.22 -26.49
N PRO A 134 -33.42 -18.26 -27.11
CA PRO A 134 -32.66 -19.22 -27.90
C PRO A 134 -31.89 -18.48 -29.01
N LYS A 135 -30.69 -18.95 -29.34
CA LYS A 135 -29.81 -18.35 -30.36
C LYS A 135 -30.61 -18.14 -31.65
N GLN A 136 -30.81 -16.89 -32.04
CA GLN A 136 -31.50 -16.55 -33.28
C GLN A 136 -30.52 -16.71 -34.45
N LYS A 137 -31.03 -17.23 -35.57
CA LYS A 137 -30.29 -17.34 -36.83
C LYS A 137 -29.78 -15.96 -37.25
N LEU A 138 -28.53 -15.88 -37.73
CA LEU A 138 -28.00 -14.67 -38.33
C LEU A 138 -28.70 -14.45 -39.70
N THR A 139 -29.35 -13.30 -39.87
CA THR A 139 -30.09 -12.92 -41.09
C THR A 139 -29.77 -11.50 -41.49
N LEU A 140 -29.86 -11.18 -42.77
CA LEU A 140 -29.69 -9.82 -43.25
C LEU A 140 -30.94 -8.96 -42.93
N PRO A 141 -30.79 -7.63 -42.86
CA PRO A 141 -31.94 -6.72 -42.79
C PRO A 141 -32.88 -6.97 -43.97
N SER A 142 -34.19 -7.02 -43.72
CA SER A 142 -35.19 -7.38 -44.74
C SER A 142 -36.09 -6.23 -45.18
N VAL A 143 -35.89 -5.02 -44.64
CA VAL A 143 -36.75 -3.86 -44.88
C VAL A 143 -35.90 -2.71 -45.42
N PHE A 144 -36.17 -2.30 -46.66
CA PHE A 144 -35.53 -1.19 -47.36
C PHE A 144 -36.59 -0.40 -48.13
N PRO A 145 -37.06 0.76 -47.60
CA PRO A 145 -38.08 1.59 -48.27
C PRO A 145 -37.62 2.11 -49.64
N GLU A 146 -38.54 2.37 -50.58
CA GLU A 146 -38.20 2.97 -51.89
C GLU A 146 -37.83 4.47 -51.78
N ARG A 147 -38.41 5.18 -50.80
CA ARG A 147 -38.06 6.56 -50.45
C ARG A 147 -38.04 6.75 -48.93
N ILE A 148 -37.07 7.53 -48.44
CA ILE A 148 -37.00 7.92 -47.03
C ILE A 148 -36.77 9.42 -46.95
N ARG A 149 -37.57 10.13 -46.16
CA ARG A 149 -37.34 11.53 -45.81
C ARG A 149 -37.38 11.70 -44.30
N LEU A 150 -36.28 12.13 -43.72
CA LEU A 150 -36.17 12.56 -42.34
C LEU A 150 -35.97 14.07 -42.36
N ALA A 151 -36.88 14.80 -41.71
CA ALA A 151 -36.73 16.24 -41.49
C ALA A 151 -36.70 16.48 -39.99
N ASP A 152 -35.61 17.02 -39.48
CA ASP A 152 -35.42 17.35 -38.07
C ASP A 152 -35.60 16.16 -37.10
N LEU A 153 -34.76 15.14 -37.23
CA LEU A 153 -34.73 14.00 -36.31
C LEU A 153 -33.63 14.18 -35.24
N THR A 154 -34.00 14.04 -33.98
CA THR A 154 -33.08 13.98 -32.83
C THR A 154 -33.18 12.63 -32.11
N LEU A 155 -32.05 11.95 -31.93
CA LEU A 155 -31.92 10.68 -31.22
C LEU A 155 -30.90 10.80 -30.08
N VAL A 156 -31.31 10.50 -28.86
CA VAL A 156 -30.45 10.46 -27.67
C VAL A 156 -30.51 9.07 -27.05
N ILE A 157 -29.37 8.40 -26.89
CA ILE A 157 -29.27 7.13 -26.15
C ILE A 157 -28.42 7.38 -24.91
N ARG A 158 -29.08 7.36 -23.75
CA ARG A 158 -28.44 7.57 -22.45
C ARG A 158 -27.45 6.46 -22.15
N ASN A 159 -26.19 6.82 -21.88
CA ASN A 159 -25.16 5.85 -21.53
C ASN A 159 -24.20 6.46 -20.49
N LYS A 160 -23.37 5.62 -19.84
CA LYS A 160 -22.34 6.06 -18.90
C LYS A 160 -20.97 5.65 -19.45
N PRO A 161 -19.97 6.54 -19.57
CA PRO A 161 -19.93 7.90 -19.00
C PRO A 161 -20.68 8.98 -19.81
N ASN A 162 -20.76 8.87 -21.14
CA ASN A 162 -21.39 9.89 -22.01
C ASN A 162 -22.58 9.31 -22.80
N ASP A 163 -23.55 10.17 -23.12
CA ASP A 163 -24.69 9.83 -23.98
C ASP A 163 -24.27 9.76 -25.46
N PHE A 164 -24.91 8.89 -26.24
CA PHE A 164 -24.87 8.98 -27.70
C PHE A 164 -25.96 9.96 -28.14
N VAL A 165 -25.59 10.95 -28.95
CA VAL A 165 -26.49 12.04 -29.36
C VAL A 165 -26.36 12.28 -30.85
N VAL A 166 -27.49 12.32 -31.56
CA VAL A 166 -27.57 12.80 -32.94
C VAL A 166 -28.69 13.85 -32.99
N GLU A 167 -28.37 15.11 -33.25
CA GLU A 167 -29.34 16.22 -33.23
C GLU A 167 -29.58 16.77 -34.64
N HIS A 168 -30.82 17.14 -34.90
CA HIS A 168 -31.29 17.80 -36.13
C HIS A 168 -30.79 17.10 -37.41
N VAL A 169 -31.09 15.81 -37.56
CA VAL A 169 -30.79 15.04 -38.77
C VAL A 169 -31.81 15.38 -39.85
N ASP A 170 -31.33 15.94 -40.96
CA ASP A 170 -32.05 16.10 -42.21
C ASP A 170 -31.47 15.15 -43.27
N LEU A 171 -32.33 14.31 -43.84
CA LEU A 171 -31.97 13.30 -44.83
C LEU A 171 -33.10 13.13 -45.85
N ASP A 172 -32.85 13.43 -47.12
CA ASP A 172 -33.79 13.16 -48.22
C ASP A 172 -33.20 12.13 -49.18
N LEU A 173 -33.68 10.89 -49.09
CA LEU A 173 -33.30 9.77 -49.95
C LEU A 173 -34.36 9.59 -51.03
N ASN A 174 -34.23 10.33 -52.12
CA ASN A 174 -35.12 10.27 -53.27
C ASN A 174 -34.49 9.47 -54.43
N PRO A 175 -35.17 8.43 -54.97
CA PRO A 175 -34.65 7.63 -56.07
C PRO A 175 -34.50 8.35 -57.40
N ARG A 176 -35.09 9.54 -57.55
CA ARG A 176 -35.06 10.31 -58.80
C ARG A 176 -34.11 11.51 -58.77
N SER A 177 -33.60 11.89 -57.59
CA SER A 177 -32.74 13.07 -57.45
C SER A 177 -31.76 12.91 -56.29
N PRO A 178 -30.48 13.30 -56.44
CA PRO A 178 -29.56 13.40 -55.30
C PRO A 178 -30.12 14.31 -54.21
N GLY A 179 -29.91 13.92 -52.96
CA GLY A 179 -30.25 14.69 -51.77
C GLY A 179 -28.99 15.11 -51.00
N GLU A 180 -29.20 15.72 -49.85
CA GLU A 180 -28.15 16.11 -48.91
C GLU A 180 -28.42 15.44 -47.56
N VAL A 181 -27.34 15.09 -46.84
CA VAL A 181 -27.40 14.71 -45.43
C VAL A 181 -26.86 15.87 -44.63
N ARG A 182 -27.61 16.30 -43.62
CA ARG A 182 -27.14 17.28 -42.62
C ARG A 182 -27.39 16.75 -41.22
N ILE A 183 -26.40 16.91 -40.36
CA ILE A 183 -26.47 16.54 -38.94
C ILE A 183 -25.85 17.70 -38.15
N GLU A 184 -26.63 18.35 -37.29
CA GLU A 184 -26.15 19.50 -36.52
C GLU A 184 -25.14 19.08 -35.46
N LYS A 185 -25.37 17.95 -34.79
CA LYS A 185 -24.46 17.38 -33.80
C LYS A 185 -24.49 15.86 -33.81
N LEU A 186 -23.32 15.23 -33.77
CA LEU A 186 -23.12 13.81 -33.55
C LEU A 186 -22.15 13.63 -32.38
N GLN A 187 -22.55 12.90 -31.34
CA GLN A 187 -21.73 12.56 -30.18
C GLN A 187 -21.72 11.05 -29.97
N LEU A 188 -20.54 10.48 -29.80
CA LEU A 188 -20.35 9.06 -29.50
C LEU A 188 -20.37 8.78 -27.99
N PRO A 189 -20.62 7.53 -27.57
CA PRO A 189 -20.52 7.13 -26.17
C PRO A 189 -19.14 7.35 -25.54
N SER A 190 -18.08 7.43 -26.35
CA SER A 190 -16.73 7.79 -25.92
C SER A 190 -16.63 9.25 -25.42
N GLY A 191 -17.56 10.12 -25.81
CA GLY A 191 -17.54 11.55 -25.50
C GLY A 191 -17.09 12.44 -26.66
N ASP A 192 -16.51 11.85 -27.72
CA ASP A 192 -16.17 12.57 -28.95
C ASP A 192 -17.44 13.16 -29.59
N SER A 193 -17.37 14.39 -30.09
CA SER A 193 -18.49 15.03 -30.77
C SER A 193 -18.07 15.90 -31.95
N TRP A 194 -18.91 15.90 -32.97
CA TRP A 194 -18.77 16.70 -34.18
C TRP A 194 -20.03 17.53 -34.38
N SER A 195 -19.89 18.66 -35.06
CA SER A 195 -21.01 19.55 -35.36
C SER A 195 -21.01 20.00 -36.81
N ARG A 196 -22.20 20.27 -37.35
CA ARG A 196 -22.41 20.74 -38.74
C ARG A 196 -21.86 19.75 -39.78
N ILE A 197 -22.14 18.47 -39.61
CA ILE A 197 -21.77 17.45 -40.58
C ILE A 197 -22.71 17.59 -41.78
N SER A 198 -22.13 17.68 -42.97
CA SER A 198 -22.88 17.71 -44.22
C SER A 198 -22.22 16.81 -45.27
N GLY A 199 -23.02 16.24 -46.16
CA GLY A 199 -22.53 15.42 -47.28
C GLY A 199 -23.60 15.19 -48.33
N GLN A 200 -23.19 14.64 -49.47
CA GLN A 200 -24.12 14.30 -50.55
C GLN A 200 -24.70 12.90 -50.33
N ALA A 201 -26.00 12.74 -50.53
CA ALA A 201 -26.68 11.44 -50.53
C ALA A 201 -27.30 11.15 -51.89
N SER A 202 -27.21 9.90 -52.34
CA SER A 202 -28.03 9.39 -53.43
C SER A 202 -28.56 8.03 -53.06
N TYR A 203 -29.82 7.76 -53.41
CA TYR A 203 -30.48 6.51 -53.07
C TYR A 203 -31.32 6.01 -54.22
N ALA A 204 -30.74 5.23 -55.12
CA ALA A 204 -31.44 4.70 -56.29
C ALA A 204 -31.44 3.17 -56.25
N ASN A 205 -32.57 2.53 -56.55
CA ASN A 205 -32.72 1.07 -56.55
C ASN A 205 -32.21 0.41 -55.26
N LYS A 206 -32.59 0.95 -54.09
CA LYS A 206 -32.16 0.46 -52.76
C LYS A 206 -30.64 0.49 -52.53
N ASN A 207 -29.91 1.29 -53.30
CA ASN A 207 -28.47 1.52 -53.12
C ASN A 207 -28.23 2.91 -52.53
N LEU A 208 -27.79 2.97 -51.26
CA LEU A 208 -27.47 4.20 -50.55
C LEU A 208 -25.99 4.54 -50.72
N VAL A 209 -25.71 5.67 -51.35
CA VAL A 209 -24.37 6.23 -51.49
C VAL A 209 -24.30 7.56 -50.76
N LEU A 210 -23.43 7.64 -49.76
CA LEU A 210 -23.05 8.89 -49.10
C LEU A 210 -21.62 9.28 -49.53
N ARG A 211 -21.43 10.55 -49.88
CA ARG A 211 -20.14 11.08 -50.32
C ARG A 211 -19.76 12.32 -49.53
N ASP A 212 -18.46 12.44 -49.29
CA ASP A 212 -17.81 13.63 -48.73
C ASP A 212 -18.45 14.14 -47.43
N LEU A 213 -18.73 13.21 -46.50
CA LEU A 213 -19.18 13.53 -45.15
C LEU A 213 -17.98 13.97 -44.30
N ILE A 214 -17.89 15.26 -44.02
CA ILE A 214 -16.79 15.87 -43.25
C ILE A 214 -17.17 15.85 -41.77
N LEU A 215 -16.36 15.20 -40.93
CA LEU A 215 -16.55 15.17 -39.47
C LEU A 215 -15.64 16.21 -38.79
N SER A 216 -14.35 16.22 -39.14
CA SER A 216 -13.34 17.16 -38.65
C SER A 216 -12.22 17.36 -39.70
N ASP A 217 -11.21 18.19 -39.39
CA ASP A 217 -10.06 18.41 -40.27
C ASP A 217 -9.23 17.13 -40.53
N GLN A 218 -9.33 16.12 -39.66
CA GLN A 218 -8.58 14.87 -39.76
C GLN A 218 -9.47 13.63 -40.00
N GLU A 219 -10.80 13.80 -40.01
CA GLU A 219 -11.77 12.72 -40.08
C GLU A 219 -12.83 13.03 -41.17
N GLN A 220 -12.85 12.21 -42.23
CA GLN A 220 -13.77 12.38 -43.36
C GLN A 220 -14.19 11.02 -43.92
N ILE A 221 -15.49 10.81 -44.11
CA ILE A 221 -16.01 9.67 -44.87
C ILE A 221 -16.15 10.10 -46.34
N ARG A 222 -15.23 9.63 -47.19
CA ARG A 222 -15.20 9.96 -48.63
C ARG A 222 -16.30 9.22 -49.38
N LEU A 223 -16.52 7.96 -49.02
CA LEU A 223 -17.57 7.11 -49.58
C LEU A 223 -18.10 6.16 -48.52
N LEU A 224 -19.41 6.15 -48.32
CA LEU A 224 -20.11 5.03 -47.69
C LEU A 224 -21.19 4.55 -48.67
N ASN A 225 -21.09 3.31 -49.09
CA ASN A 225 -22.01 2.66 -50.02
C ASN A 225 -22.65 1.45 -49.35
N VAL A 226 -23.99 1.43 -49.32
CA VAL A 226 -24.81 0.31 -48.83
C VAL A 226 -25.71 -0.12 -49.98
N ASP A 227 -25.27 -1.14 -50.71
CA ASP A 227 -25.93 -1.66 -51.89
C ASP A 227 -26.87 -2.81 -51.51
N ALA A 228 -28.14 -2.46 -51.30
CA ALA A 228 -29.22 -3.41 -51.05
C ALA A 228 -30.08 -3.67 -52.31
N SER A 229 -29.57 -3.36 -53.52
CA SER A 229 -30.29 -3.56 -54.78
C SER A 229 -30.67 -5.02 -55.05
N ARG A 230 -29.93 -5.97 -54.46
CA ARG A 230 -30.17 -7.42 -54.53
C ARG A 230 -30.59 -8.02 -53.19
N ILE A 231 -31.23 -7.23 -52.32
CA ILE A 231 -31.68 -7.73 -51.02
C ILE A 231 -32.78 -8.81 -51.13
N ASP A 232 -33.55 -8.79 -52.22
CA ASP A 232 -34.54 -9.84 -52.55
C ASP A 232 -33.86 -11.19 -52.80
N ASP A 233 -32.67 -11.15 -53.41
CA ASP A 233 -31.75 -12.29 -53.56
C ASP A 233 -30.89 -12.51 -52.31
N LYS A 234 -31.27 -11.92 -51.18
CA LYS A 234 -30.58 -12.05 -49.89
C LYS A 234 -29.11 -11.63 -49.91
N THR A 235 -28.78 -10.63 -50.72
CA THR A 235 -27.41 -10.11 -50.87
C THR A 235 -27.34 -8.64 -50.47
N LEU A 236 -26.28 -8.24 -49.76
CA LEU A 236 -26.00 -6.87 -49.34
C LEU A 236 -24.52 -6.54 -49.54
N GLY A 237 -24.23 -5.50 -50.31
CA GLY A 237 -22.87 -4.98 -50.49
C GLY A 237 -22.60 -3.77 -49.60
N LEU A 238 -21.44 -3.71 -48.98
CA LEU A 238 -20.98 -2.59 -48.16
C LEU A 238 -19.62 -2.12 -48.69
N LYS A 239 -19.42 -0.81 -48.83
CA LYS A 239 -18.11 -0.21 -49.11
C LYS A 239 -17.94 1.07 -48.32
N LEU A 240 -16.78 1.24 -47.68
CA LEU A 240 -16.40 2.39 -46.88
C LEU A 240 -15.00 2.85 -47.28
N ASP A 241 -14.87 4.09 -47.74
CA ASP A 241 -13.59 4.77 -47.93
C ASP A 241 -13.56 6.01 -47.03
N CYS A 242 -12.62 6.09 -46.09
CA CYS A 242 -12.54 7.20 -45.13
C CYS A 242 -11.10 7.57 -44.79
N ALA A 243 -10.92 8.81 -44.33
CA ALA A 243 -9.70 9.31 -43.71
C ALA A 243 -9.95 9.44 -42.20
N ILE A 244 -9.10 8.84 -41.38
CA ILE A 244 -9.23 8.81 -39.92
C ILE A 244 -7.82 8.90 -39.32
N GLY A 245 -7.63 9.77 -38.31
CA GLY A 245 -6.36 9.88 -37.60
C GLY A 245 -5.17 10.25 -38.48
N GLY A 246 -5.40 11.01 -39.56
CA GLY A 246 -4.39 11.38 -40.57
C GLY A 246 -4.10 10.33 -41.66
N GLY A 247 -4.66 9.11 -41.52
CA GLY A 247 -4.47 7.99 -42.44
C GLY A 247 -5.63 7.75 -43.40
N GLN A 248 -5.60 6.62 -44.11
CA GLN A 248 -6.67 6.18 -45.00
C GLN A 248 -7.10 4.76 -44.66
N LEU A 249 -8.42 4.53 -44.63
CA LEU A 249 -9.06 3.23 -44.44
C LEU A 249 -10.05 2.99 -45.59
N SER A 250 -9.90 1.87 -46.27
CA SER A 250 -10.82 1.36 -47.29
C SER A 250 -11.28 -0.03 -46.87
N ALA A 251 -12.58 -0.23 -46.72
CA ALA A 251 -13.18 -1.51 -46.37
C ALA A 251 -14.35 -1.83 -47.30
N SER A 252 -14.54 -3.11 -47.60
CA SER A 252 -15.67 -3.62 -48.37
C SER A 252 -16.12 -4.95 -47.78
N ALA A 253 -17.43 -5.20 -47.80
CA ALA A 253 -18.00 -6.46 -47.38
C ALA A 253 -19.19 -6.83 -48.29
N ASP A 254 -19.12 -7.99 -48.93
CA ASP A 254 -20.24 -8.60 -49.64
C ASP A 254 -20.86 -9.67 -48.74
N LEU A 255 -22.12 -9.49 -48.37
CA LEU A 255 -22.86 -10.38 -47.48
C LEU A 255 -23.95 -11.12 -48.26
N ASN A 256 -24.07 -12.43 -48.05
CA ASN A 256 -25.08 -13.27 -48.68
C ASN A 256 -25.71 -14.20 -47.64
N GLU A 257 -27.01 -14.04 -47.39
CA GLU A 257 -27.74 -14.87 -46.43
C GLU A 257 -28.12 -16.23 -47.01
N THR A 258 -27.71 -17.29 -46.33
CA THR A 258 -28.02 -18.69 -46.63
C THR A 258 -29.21 -19.19 -45.80
N ASN A 259 -29.57 -20.47 -45.95
CA ASN A 259 -30.65 -21.09 -45.17
C ASN A 259 -30.39 -21.10 -43.65
N SER A 260 -29.13 -21.09 -43.21
CA SER A 260 -28.75 -21.22 -41.80
C SER A 260 -27.86 -20.08 -41.24
N SER A 261 -27.20 -19.27 -42.08
CA SER A 261 -26.31 -18.18 -41.63
C SER A 261 -26.01 -17.16 -42.74
N VAL A 262 -25.03 -16.26 -42.56
CA VAL A 262 -24.57 -15.26 -43.54
C VAL A 262 -23.14 -15.58 -43.97
N ASN A 263 -22.93 -15.69 -45.29
CA ASN A 263 -21.62 -15.71 -45.92
C ASN A 263 -21.14 -14.28 -46.12
N ALA A 264 -19.87 -14.02 -45.81
CA ALA A 264 -19.25 -12.72 -45.99
C ALA A 264 -17.98 -12.87 -46.83
N LYS A 265 -17.75 -11.92 -47.73
CA LYS A 265 -16.44 -11.65 -48.33
C LYS A 265 -16.02 -10.24 -47.93
N ILE A 266 -14.91 -10.10 -47.23
CA ILE A 266 -14.44 -8.86 -46.63
C ILE A 266 -13.07 -8.52 -47.20
N ASN A 267 -12.88 -7.29 -47.66
CA ASN A 267 -11.56 -6.74 -47.95
C ASN A 267 -11.40 -5.44 -47.16
N ALA A 268 -10.30 -5.30 -46.42
CA ALA A 268 -9.97 -4.05 -45.75
C ALA A 268 -8.49 -3.71 -45.95
N SER A 269 -8.20 -2.45 -46.20
CA SER A 269 -6.86 -1.90 -46.27
C SER A 269 -6.80 -0.59 -45.49
N ALA A 270 -5.73 -0.42 -44.73
CA ALA A 270 -5.49 0.81 -43.97
C ALA A 270 -4.01 1.19 -44.02
N GLN A 271 -3.74 2.50 -44.01
CA GLN A 271 -2.39 3.06 -44.04
C GLN A 271 -2.28 4.27 -43.12
N LYS A 272 -1.24 4.29 -42.28
CA LYS A 272 -0.85 5.40 -41.40
C LYS A 272 -1.97 5.92 -40.50
N ILE A 273 -2.64 5.01 -39.80
CA ILE A 273 -3.76 5.37 -38.91
C ILE A 273 -3.25 5.43 -37.48
N ALA A 274 -3.42 6.56 -36.80
CA ALA A 274 -3.23 6.64 -35.35
C ALA A 274 -4.24 5.73 -34.63
N ALA A 275 -3.75 4.73 -33.89
CA ALA A 275 -4.57 3.72 -33.23
C ALA A 275 -5.55 4.34 -32.20
N ASP A 276 -5.12 5.40 -31.53
CA ASP A 276 -5.97 6.19 -30.60
C ASP A 276 -7.19 6.80 -31.31
N SER A 277 -7.11 7.07 -32.61
CA SER A 277 -8.26 7.59 -33.37
C SER A 277 -9.28 6.50 -33.70
N LEU A 278 -8.89 5.22 -33.71
CA LEU A 278 -9.80 4.09 -33.95
C LEU A 278 -10.62 3.73 -32.70
N SER A 279 -10.07 3.96 -31.50
CA SER A 279 -10.76 3.69 -30.23
C SER A 279 -12.11 4.45 -30.16
N LYS A 280 -12.16 5.67 -30.70
CA LYS A 280 -13.36 6.52 -30.84
C LYS A 280 -14.51 5.79 -31.55
N PHE A 281 -14.21 5.01 -32.59
CA PHE A 281 -15.21 4.37 -33.45
C PHE A 281 -15.50 2.91 -33.07
N LEU A 282 -14.55 2.23 -32.41
CA LEU A 282 -14.63 0.79 -32.10
C LEU A 282 -15.12 0.47 -30.67
N SER A 283 -15.45 1.50 -29.86
CA SER A 283 -15.92 1.33 -28.47
C SER A 283 -14.93 0.55 -27.60
N LEU A 284 -13.63 0.77 -27.81
CA LEU A 284 -12.57 0.24 -26.94
C LEU A 284 -12.48 1.08 -25.66
N PRO A 285 -12.04 0.53 -24.52
CA PRO A 285 -11.79 1.31 -23.29
C PRO A 285 -10.84 2.49 -23.53
N GLU A 286 -10.98 3.57 -22.75
CA GLU A 286 -9.96 4.63 -22.68
C GLU A 286 -8.60 3.98 -22.31
N ASP A 287 -7.52 4.37 -23.00
CA ASP A 287 -6.15 3.81 -22.90
C ASP A 287 -5.96 2.35 -23.37
N ALA A 288 -6.90 1.79 -24.12
CA ALA A 288 -6.81 0.38 -24.57
C ALA A 288 -5.72 0.12 -25.62
N LEU A 289 -5.41 1.09 -26.49
CA LEU A 289 -4.44 0.95 -27.57
C LEU A 289 -4.01 2.34 -28.08
N SER A 290 -2.74 2.69 -27.90
CA SER A 290 -2.12 3.84 -28.54
C SER A 290 -0.98 3.43 -29.48
N GLY A 291 -0.59 4.33 -30.39
CA GLY A 291 0.45 4.09 -31.41
C GLY A 291 -0.04 4.32 -32.85
N GLU A 292 0.70 3.81 -33.84
CA GLU A 292 0.35 3.92 -35.26
C GLU A 292 0.17 2.54 -35.91
N ILE A 293 -0.90 2.38 -36.70
CA ILE A 293 -1.06 1.29 -37.65
C ILE A 293 -0.49 1.75 -38.99
N GLU A 294 0.75 1.36 -39.27
CA GLU A 294 1.44 1.71 -40.51
C GLU A 294 0.73 1.10 -41.73
N GLN A 295 0.35 -0.17 -41.62
CA GLN A 295 -0.32 -0.91 -42.69
C GLN A 295 -1.25 -1.99 -42.12
N LEU A 296 -2.45 -2.09 -42.67
CA LEU A 296 -3.38 -3.20 -42.48
C LEU A 296 -3.81 -3.69 -43.85
N ALA A 297 -3.77 -4.99 -44.08
CA ALA A 297 -4.36 -5.64 -45.24
C ALA A 297 -5.11 -6.89 -44.79
N LEU A 298 -6.40 -6.96 -45.10
CA LEU A 298 -7.30 -8.06 -44.78
C LEU A 298 -8.05 -8.44 -46.05
N ASP A 299 -7.99 -9.71 -46.43
CA ASP A 299 -8.84 -10.33 -47.45
C ASP A 299 -9.38 -11.61 -46.84
N GLY A 300 -10.69 -11.78 -46.79
CA GLY A 300 -11.29 -12.97 -46.21
C GLY A 300 -12.67 -13.29 -46.77
N ALA A 301 -13.00 -14.57 -46.82
CA ALA A 301 -14.31 -15.07 -47.20
C ALA A 301 -14.70 -16.28 -46.33
N GLY A 302 -15.98 -16.38 -45.99
CA GLY A 302 -16.51 -17.52 -45.23
C GLY A 302 -17.87 -17.25 -44.60
N THR A 303 -18.43 -18.25 -43.94
CA THR A 303 -19.65 -18.13 -43.13
C THR A 303 -19.30 -17.62 -41.74
N ILE A 304 -19.92 -16.52 -41.30
CA ILE A 304 -19.50 -15.76 -40.10
C ILE A 304 -19.48 -16.59 -38.81
N ASP A 305 -20.45 -17.49 -38.62
CA ASP A 305 -20.59 -18.32 -37.41
C ASP A 305 -19.98 -19.73 -37.54
N VAL A 306 -19.39 -20.05 -38.70
CA VAL A 306 -18.73 -21.34 -38.97
C VAL A 306 -17.26 -21.10 -39.34
N PRO A 307 -16.36 -20.89 -38.35
CA PRO A 307 -14.95 -20.56 -38.60
C PRO A 307 -14.22 -21.52 -39.53
N ARG A 308 -14.57 -22.81 -39.52
CA ARG A 308 -14.04 -23.83 -40.43
C ARG A 308 -14.14 -23.44 -41.93
N THR A 309 -15.08 -22.58 -42.29
CA THR A 309 -15.28 -22.11 -43.68
C THR A 309 -14.44 -20.89 -44.02
N TRP A 310 -13.76 -20.28 -43.05
CA TRP A 310 -13.00 -19.06 -43.28
C TRP A 310 -11.76 -19.34 -44.11
N THR A 311 -11.59 -18.52 -45.13
CA THR A 311 -10.45 -18.51 -46.04
C THR A 311 -9.98 -17.08 -46.21
N GLY A 312 -8.68 -16.81 -46.22
CA GLY A 312 -8.17 -15.45 -46.33
C GLY A 312 -6.80 -15.21 -45.71
N SER A 313 -6.37 -13.97 -45.72
CA SER A 313 -5.13 -13.50 -45.11
C SER A 313 -5.32 -12.15 -44.42
N MET A 314 -4.60 -11.95 -43.33
CA MET A 314 -4.49 -10.69 -42.61
C MET A 314 -3.03 -10.37 -42.35
N SER A 315 -2.59 -9.17 -42.70
CA SER A 315 -1.28 -8.62 -42.40
C SER A 315 -1.44 -7.28 -41.71
N VAL A 316 -0.79 -7.10 -40.55
CA VAL A 316 -0.82 -5.87 -39.76
C VAL A 316 0.59 -5.47 -39.40
N LYS A 317 0.93 -4.20 -39.65
CA LYS A 317 2.18 -3.57 -39.22
C LYS A 317 1.88 -2.36 -38.35
N THR A 318 2.47 -2.32 -37.17
CA THR A 318 2.26 -1.27 -36.16
C THR A 318 3.58 -0.72 -35.64
N SER A 319 3.56 0.53 -35.16
CA SER A 319 4.68 1.19 -34.50
C SER A 319 4.24 1.95 -33.25
N ASP A 320 5.17 2.12 -32.31
CA ASP A 320 5.03 2.85 -31.03
C ASP A 320 3.78 2.43 -30.24
N VAL A 321 3.56 1.12 -30.11
CA VAL A 321 2.34 0.57 -29.49
C VAL A 321 2.45 0.61 -27.97
N HIS A 322 1.44 1.20 -27.33
CA HIS A 322 1.31 1.15 -25.87
C HIS A 322 -0.02 0.52 -25.46
N LEU A 323 0.08 -0.52 -24.63
CA LEU A 323 -1.02 -1.23 -23.97
C LEU A 323 -0.83 -1.11 -22.45
N PRO A 324 -1.89 -1.26 -21.62
CA PRO A 324 -1.82 -1.07 -20.17
C PRO A 324 -0.73 -1.86 -19.42
N HIS A 325 -0.24 -2.96 -19.99
CA HIS A 325 0.78 -3.82 -19.39
C HIS A 325 1.95 -4.18 -20.33
N ILE A 326 1.93 -3.71 -21.58
CA ILE A 326 2.89 -4.09 -22.61
C ILE A 326 3.13 -2.88 -23.52
N THR A 327 4.39 -2.53 -23.77
CA THR A 327 4.77 -1.47 -24.71
C THR A 327 5.82 -2.02 -25.67
N PHE A 328 5.74 -1.71 -26.95
CA PHE A 328 6.74 -2.14 -27.94
C PHE A 328 6.84 -1.17 -29.12
N ASP A 329 8.02 -1.10 -29.72
CA ASP A 329 8.38 -0.10 -30.73
C ASP A 329 7.80 -0.46 -32.10
N SER A 330 7.76 -1.76 -32.44
CA SER A 330 7.14 -2.21 -33.68
C SER A 330 6.59 -3.63 -33.58
N GLY A 331 5.55 -3.89 -34.37
CA GLY A 331 4.87 -5.19 -34.42
C GLY A 331 4.48 -5.55 -35.86
N ILE A 332 4.70 -6.80 -36.25
CA ILE A 332 4.22 -7.35 -37.53
C ILE A 332 3.44 -8.62 -37.22
N ILE A 333 2.22 -8.74 -37.73
CA ILE A 333 1.37 -9.93 -37.57
C ILE A 333 0.86 -10.38 -38.94
N ASP A 334 1.17 -11.61 -39.31
CA ASP A 334 0.72 -12.25 -40.55
C ASP A 334 -0.03 -13.55 -40.26
N ILE A 335 -1.32 -13.57 -40.60
CA ILE A 335 -2.24 -14.68 -40.40
C ILE A 335 -2.82 -15.10 -41.75
N SER A 336 -2.94 -16.41 -41.99
CA SER A 336 -3.68 -16.96 -43.14
C SER A 336 -4.60 -18.09 -42.71
N ALA A 337 -5.79 -18.17 -43.29
CA ALA A 337 -6.75 -19.24 -43.08
C ALA A 337 -7.06 -19.91 -44.42
N GLU A 338 -6.93 -21.23 -44.49
CA GLU A 338 -7.31 -22.03 -45.67
C GLU A 338 -7.75 -23.43 -45.26
N ARG A 339 -8.74 -23.98 -45.96
CA ARG A 339 -9.18 -25.39 -45.81
C ARG A 339 -9.51 -25.81 -44.37
N GLY A 340 -10.06 -24.90 -43.57
CA GLY A 340 -10.42 -25.17 -42.16
C GLY A 340 -9.25 -25.16 -41.18
N SER A 341 -8.10 -24.61 -41.58
CA SER A 341 -6.95 -24.36 -40.70
C SER A 341 -6.53 -22.90 -40.80
N ALA A 342 -6.14 -22.31 -39.67
CA ALA A 342 -5.50 -21.01 -39.60
C ALA A 342 -4.02 -21.17 -39.22
N SER A 343 -3.14 -20.41 -39.86
CA SER A 343 -1.71 -20.35 -39.57
C SER A 343 -1.31 -18.92 -39.26
N LEU A 344 -0.65 -18.75 -38.12
CA LEU A 344 0.12 -17.57 -37.76
C LEU A 344 1.52 -17.77 -38.34
N ARG A 345 1.82 -17.08 -39.45
CA ARG A 345 3.10 -17.21 -40.18
C ARG A 345 4.23 -16.51 -39.44
N SER A 346 3.93 -15.32 -38.93
CA SER A 346 4.82 -14.49 -38.12
C SER A 346 3.96 -13.59 -37.24
N ALA A 347 4.28 -13.52 -35.96
CA ALA A 347 3.98 -12.37 -35.13
C ALA A 347 5.30 -11.96 -34.48
N ASP A 348 5.87 -10.86 -34.94
CA ASP A 348 7.16 -10.35 -34.50
C ASP A 348 6.93 -9.05 -33.73
N ILE A 349 7.40 -9.01 -32.49
CA ILE A 349 7.29 -7.86 -31.59
C ILE A 349 8.71 -7.43 -31.23
N VAL A 350 9.03 -6.15 -31.47
CA VAL A 350 10.35 -5.59 -31.20
C VAL A 350 10.22 -4.40 -30.25
N GLN A 351 11.04 -4.39 -29.20
CA GLN A 351 11.21 -3.27 -28.27
C GLN A 351 12.71 -3.02 -28.08
N ASP A 352 13.22 -1.96 -28.70
CA ASP A 352 14.65 -1.64 -28.87
C ASP A 352 15.43 -2.84 -29.46
N LYS A 353 16.23 -3.52 -28.64
CA LYS A 353 17.01 -4.71 -29.04
C LYS A 353 16.35 -6.02 -28.65
N ASN A 354 15.20 -5.97 -27.98
CA ASN A 354 14.48 -7.16 -27.52
C ASN A 354 13.48 -7.59 -28.59
N GLU A 355 13.48 -8.88 -28.91
CA GLU A 355 12.69 -9.47 -29.99
C GLU A 355 11.89 -10.66 -29.47
N LEU A 356 10.61 -10.73 -29.85
CA LEU A 356 9.72 -11.85 -29.59
C LEU A 356 9.07 -12.29 -30.89
N HIS A 357 9.16 -13.57 -31.20
CA HIS A 357 8.60 -14.19 -32.40
C HIS A 357 7.60 -15.26 -32.00
N PHE A 358 6.43 -15.22 -32.62
CA PHE A 358 5.35 -16.18 -32.44
C PHE A 358 5.00 -16.80 -33.78
N ARG A 359 4.80 -18.12 -33.80
CA ARG A 359 4.33 -18.87 -34.98
C ARG A 359 3.39 -19.97 -34.54
N GLY A 360 2.42 -20.33 -35.38
CA GLY A 360 1.50 -21.38 -34.98
C GLY A 360 0.49 -21.77 -36.02
N THR A 361 -0.26 -22.81 -35.68
CA THR A 361 -1.34 -23.36 -36.49
C THR A 361 -2.50 -23.77 -35.60
N MET A 362 -3.72 -23.59 -36.09
CA MET A 362 -4.96 -23.93 -35.42
C MET A 362 -5.90 -24.61 -36.41
N GLU A 363 -6.62 -25.63 -35.96
CA GLU A 363 -7.83 -26.09 -36.65
C GLU A 363 -8.98 -25.14 -36.32
N LEU A 364 -9.62 -24.62 -37.37
CA LEU A 364 -10.75 -23.71 -37.22
C LEU A 364 -12.00 -24.52 -36.83
N PRO A 365 -12.68 -24.17 -35.71
CA PRO A 365 -13.83 -24.92 -35.23
C PRO A 365 -15.04 -24.78 -36.15
N SER A 366 -15.99 -25.71 -36.03
CA SER A 366 -17.28 -25.63 -36.74
C SER A 366 -18.23 -24.60 -36.12
N VAL A 367 -17.98 -24.17 -34.88
CA VAL A 367 -18.74 -23.15 -34.16
C VAL A 367 -17.79 -22.26 -33.36
N ILE A 368 -18.12 -20.98 -33.19
CA ILE A 368 -17.25 -20.00 -32.51
C ILE A 368 -16.95 -20.38 -31.06
N GLU A 369 -17.86 -21.07 -30.36
CA GLU A 369 -17.66 -21.40 -28.94
C GLU A 369 -16.53 -22.39 -28.66
N ASP A 370 -16.03 -23.10 -29.69
CA ASP A 370 -15.04 -24.17 -29.54
C ASP A 370 -13.58 -23.72 -29.79
N PHE A 371 -13.31 -22.44 -30.06
CA PHE A 371 -11.94 -21.94 -30.31
C PHE A 371 -10.93 -22.29 -29.22
N GLY A 372 -11.35 -22.31 -27.94
CA GLY A 372 -10.48 -22.67 -26.82
C GLY A 372 -10.24 -24.18 -26.66
N ARG A 373 -10.76 -25.02 -27.55
CA ARG A 373 -10.78 -26.48 -27.43
C ARG A 373 -10.28 -27.20 -28.69
N THR A 374 -10.06 -26.47 -29.78
CA THR A 374 -9.59 -27.06 -31.04
C THR A 374 -8.09 -27.32 -31.06
N PRO A 375 -7.64 -28.32 -31.84
CA PRO A 375 -6.23 -28.57 -32.07
C PRO A 375 -5.48 -27.29 -32.44
N THR A 376 -4.50 -26.91 -31.63
CA THR A 376 -3.72 -25.68 -31.82
C THR A 376 -2.28 -25.94 -31.38
N THR A 377 -1.31 -25.44 -32.14
CA THR A 377 0.11 -25.42 -31.80
C THR A 377 0.61 -23.98 -31.94
N LEU A 378 1.23 -23.46 -30.89
CA LEU A 378 1.87 -22.14 -30.85
C LEU A 378 3.31 -22.31 -30.38
N GLU A 379 4.25 -21.81 -31.15
CA GLU A 379 5.67 -21.71 -30.85
C GLU A 379 6.02 -20.25 -30.53
N ILE A 380 6.87 -20.09 -29.51
CA ILE A 380 7.31 -18.80 -28.99
C ILE A 380 8.84 -18.86 -28.93
N THR A 381 9.52 -17.88 -29.51
CA THR A 381 10.97 -17.71 -29.35
C THR A 381 11.26 -16.23 -29.15
N GLY A 382 12.17 -15.89 -28.25
CA GLY A 382 12.54 -14.50 -28.05
C GLY A 382 13.92 -14.32 -27.48
N THR A 383 14.50 -13.16 -27.74
CA THR A 383 15.78 -12.70 -27.23
C THR A 383 15.57 -11.36 -26.54
N ALA A 384 16.01 -11.24 -25.29
CA ALA A 384 15.99 -9.99 -24.55
C ALA A 384 17.42 -9.68 -24.10
N PRO A 385 18.27 -9.04 -24.94
CA PRO A 385 19.59 -8.60 -24.54
C PRO A 385 19.58 -7.50 -23.45
N ASP A 386 18.45 -6.83 -23.23
CA ASP A 386 18.25 -5.88 -22.13
C ASP A 386 16.91 -6.12 -21.41
N LEU A 387 16.96 -6.91 -20.34
CA LEU A 387 15.81 -7.20 -19.48
C LEU A 387 15.27 -5.98 -18.72
N GLN A 388 16.04 -4.91 -18.55
CA GLN A 388 15.60 -3.75 -17.78
C GLN A 388 14.40 -3.08 -18.45
N ARG A 389 14.42 -3.02 -19.78
CA ARG A 389 13.34 -2.46 -20.59
C ARG A 389 12.08 -3.32 -20.59
N VAL A 390 12.24 -4.64 -20.64
CA VAL A 390 11.12 -5.60 -20.61
C VAL A 390 10.45 -5.65 -19.24
N THR A 391 11.22 -5.45 -18.16
CA THR A 391 10.70 -5.48 -16.78
C THR A 391 10.28 -4.11 -16.24
N THR A 392 10.30 -3.07 -17.08
CA THR A 392 9.81 -1.74 -16.71
C THR A 392 8.29 -1.80 -16.47
N GLY A 393 7.87 -1.71 -15.20
CA GLY A 393 6.47 -1.83 -14.77
C GLY A 393 6.16 -3.06 -13.93
N ILE A 394 7.10 -4.00 -13.79
CA ILE A 394 7.01 -5.15 -12.87
C ILE A 394 7.66 -4.76 -11.53
N SER A 395 7.15 -5.28 -10.40
CA SER A 395 7.64 -4.97 -9.05
C SER A 395 9.09 -5.39 -8.79
N VAL A 396 9.64 -6.29 -9.62
CA VAL A 396 11.03 -6.72 -9.58
C VAL A 396 11.70 -6.27 -10.88
N GLN A 397 12.59 -5.28 -10.78
CA GLN A 397 13.42 -4.87 -11.91
C GLN A 397 14.54 -5.88 -12.11
N LEU A 398 14.64 -6.41 -13.33
CA LEU A 398 15.70 -7.33 -13.72
C LEU A 398 16.60 -6.67 -14.76
N THR A 399 17.91 -6.89 -14.68
CA THR A 399 18.87 -6.46 -15.70
C THR A 399 19.57 -7.67 -16.31
N GLY A 400 20.34 -7.48 -17.38
CA GLY A 400 21.07 -8.55 -18.06
C GLY A 400 20.32 -9.06 -19.29
N SER A 401 20.64 -10.28 -19.73
CA SER A 401 20.12 -10.84 -20.97
C SER A 401 19.42 -12.18 -20.76
N ALA A 402 18.38 -12.46 -21.55
CA ALA A 402 17.70 -13.75 -21.55
C ALA A 402 17.26 -14.18 -22.96
N GLN A 403 17.08 -15.49 -23.12
CA GLN A 403 16.41 -16.11 -24.25
C GLN A 403 15.21 -16.91 -23.75
N PHE A 404 14.14 -16.87 -24.51
CA PHE A 404 12.87 -17.53 -24.20
C PHE A 404 12.51 -18.48 -25.31
N THR A 405 12.02 -19.66 -24.94
CA THR A 405 11.44 -20.63 -25.87
C THR A 405 10.13 -21.12 -25.29
N GLY A 406 9.16 -21.43 -26.14
CA GLY A 406 7.85 -21.87 -25.69
C GLY A 406 7.15 -22.69 -26.76
N LYS A 407 6.44 -23.72 -26.33
CA LYS A 407 5.50 -24.47 -27.16
C LYS A 407 4.22 -24.69 -26.38
N ILE A 408 3.09 -24.33 -26.96
CA ILE A 408 1.77 -24.54 -26.40
C ILE A 408 0.97 -25.36 -27.40
N ASP A 409 0.53 -26.55 -26.98
CA ASP A 409 -0.31 -27.44 -27.76
C ASP A 409 -1.68 -27.58 -27.08
N ILE A 410 -2.75 -27.56 -27.87
CA ILE A 410 -4.09 -27.94 -27.43
C ILE A 410 -4.42 -29.23 -28.19
N VAL A 411 -4.56 -30.35 -27.48
CA VAL A 411 -4.89 -31.65 -28.09
C VAL A 411 -5.94 -32.33 -27.23
N ASN A 412 -7.01 -32.86 -27.83
CA ASN A 412 -8.08 -33.55 -27.10
C ASN A 412 -8.65 -32.76 -25.91
N THR A 413 -8.86 -31.44 -26.07
CA THR A 413 -9.34 -30.52 -25.01
C THR A 413 -8.41 -30.37 -23.80
N LYS A 414 -7.14 -30.77 -23.95
CA LYS A 414 -6.08 -30.58 -22.96
C LYS A 414 -5.08 -29.57 -23.52
N VAL A 415 -4.79 -28.54 -22.73
CA VAL A 415 -3.70 -27.59 -23.00
C VAL A 415 -2.42 -28.18 -22.41
N GLU A 416 -1.36 -28.20 -23.18
CA GLU A 416 0.00 -28.58 -22.78
C GLU A 416 0.94 -27.43 -23.14
N ALA A 417 1.73 -26.96 -22.19
CA ALA A 417 2.67 -25.87 -22.37
C ALA A 417 4.05 -26.30 -21.89
N THR A 418 5.07 -26.05 -22.70
CA THR A 418 6.48 -26.17 -22.34
C THR A 418 7.14 -24.82 -22.59
N LEU A 419 7.59 -24.16 -21.53
CA LEU A 419 8.24 -22.85 -21.57
C LEU A 419 9.65 -22.98 -21.01
N GLY A 420 10.65 -22.50 -21.75
CA GLY A 420 12.05 -22.49 -21.38
C GLY A 420 12.59 -21.07 -21.32
N MET A 421 13.47 -20.80 -20.37
CA MET A 421 14.19 -19.53 -20.23
C MET A 421 15.65 -19.80 -19.89
N THR A 422 16.56 -19.20 -20.64
CA THR A 422 17.98 -19.13 -20.29
C THR A 422 18.38 -17.67 -20.11
N GLY A 423 19.24 -17.38 -19.15
CA GLY A 423 19.64 -16.02 -18.82
C GLY A 423 21.12 -15.94 -18.46
N GLU A 424 21.75 -14.83 -18.82
CA GLU A 424 23.14 -14.52 -18.52
C GLU A 424 23.25 -13.17 -17.84
N SER A 425 24.05 -13.12 -16.76
CA SER A 425 24.32 -11.92 -15.95
C SER A 425 23.05 -11.20 -15.48
N ILE A 426 22.11 -11.96 -14.92
CA ILE A 426 20.84 -11.44 -14.44
C ILE A 426 21.05 -10.65 -13.15
N GLY A 427 20.80 -9.34 -13.18
CA GLY A 427 20.84 -8.49 -11.99
C GLY A 427 19.45 -8.29 -11.40
N PHE A 428 19.36 -8.20 -10.07
CA PHE A 428 18.15 -7.90 -9.31
C PHE A 428 18.51 -7.04 -8.09
N PRO A 429 17.54 -6.46 -7.35
CA PRO A 429 17.87 -5.65 -6.18
C PRO A 429 18.75 -6.41 -5.18
N ASP A 430 19.88 -5.81 -4.79
CA ASP A 430 20.89 -6.38 -3.90
C ASP A 430 21.64 -7.64 -4.38
N GLY A 431 21.50 -8.05 -5.65
CA GLY A 431 22.15 -9.28 -6.12
C GLY A 431 22.26 -9.50 -7.61
N THR A 432 22.98 -10.57 -7.97
CA THR A 432 23.26 -10.99 -9.35
C THR A 432 23.27 -12.50 -9.48
N ILE A 433 22.95 -13.01 -10.66
CA ILE A 433 23.04 -14.42 -11.06
C ILE A 433 23.83 -14.47 -12.36
N GLU A 434 24.95 -15.21 -12.41
CA GLU A 434 25.75 -15.33 -13.63
C GLU A 434 25.03 -16.11 -14.72
N LYS A 435 24.39 -17.24 -14.38
CA LYS A 435 23.65 -18.08 -15.33
C LYS A 435 22.34 -18.55 -14.72
N LEU A 436 21.29 -18.50 -15.52
CA LEU A 436 19.96 -19.02 -15.21
C LEU A 436 19.50 -19.95 -16.33
N SER A 437 18.93 -21.08 -15.96
CA SER A 437 18.18 -21.96 -16.86
C SER A 437 16.92 -22.43 -16.14
N SER A 438 15.77 -22.33 -16.78
CA SER A 438 14.52 -22.83 -16.23
C SER A 438 13.63 -23.41 -17.32
N THR A 439 12.92 -24.49 -16.99
CA THR A 439 11.90 -25.09 -17.84
C THR A 439 10.64 -25.31 -17.03
N LEU A 440 9.51 -24.81 -17.51
CA LEU A 440 8.18 -25.04 -16.98
C LEU A 440 7.38 -25.89 -17.96
N ARG A 441 6.87 -27.01 -17.49
CA ARG A 441 5.87 -27.82 -18.17
C ARG A 441 4.55 -27.69 -17.42
N ALA A 442 3.47 -27.39 -18.12
CA ALA A 442 2.14 -27.31 -17.54
C ALA A 442 1.16 -28.05 -18.43
N SER A 443 0.15 -28.67 -17.83
CA SER A 443 -0.98 -29.18 -18.58
C SER A 443 -2.28 -29.05 -17.82
N LYS A 444 -3.37 -28.78 -18.53
CA LYS A 444 -4.70 -28.59 -17.93
C LYS A 444 -5.81 -28.99 -18.88
N SER A 445 -6.82 -29.68 -18.37
CA SER A 445 -8.04 -29.99 -19.11
C SER A 445 -8.97 -28.77 -19.18
N VAL A 446 -9.48 -28.46 -20.37
CA VAL A 446 -10.43 -27.35 -20.59
C VAL A 446 -11.86 -27.85 -20.35
N ALA A 447 -12.37 -27.60 -19.14
CA ALA A 447 -13.77 -27.88 -18.79
C ALA A 447 -14.72 -26.89 -19.48
N ARG A 448 -15.98 -27.29 -19.69
CA ARG A 448 -17.04 -26.37 -20.15
C ARG A 448 -17.36 -25.34 -19.05
N ALA A 449 -17.70 -24.12 -19.46
CA ALA A 449 -17.96 -22.99 -18.55
C ALA A 449 -19.14 -23.20 -17.58
N ASP A 450 -19.98 -24.22 -17.80
CA ASP A 450 -21.12 -24.59 -16.97
C ASP A 450 -20.74 -25.47 -15.76
N THR A 451 -19.51 -25.98 -15.70
CA THR A 451 -19.09 -26.94 -14.67
C THR A 451 -18.23 -26.24 -13.61
N LYS A 452 -18.77 -26.02 -12.41
CA LYS A 452 -17.98 -25.49 -11.27
C LYS A 452 -16.98 -26.55 -10.80
N ARG A 453 -15.69 -26.34 -11.08
CA ARG A 453 -14.56 -27.11 -10.53
C ARG A 453 -13.59 -26.18 -9.82
N ALA A 454 -12.80 -26.73 -8.89
CA ALA A 454 -11.70 -25.99 -8.28
C ALA A 454 -10.70 -25.52 -9.36
N TRP A 455 -10.04 -24.39 -9.12
CA TRP A 455 -9.18 -23.74 -10.12
C TRP A 455 -7.95 -24.59 -10.51
N PHE A 456 -7.53 -25.50 -9.63
CA PHE A 456 -6.40 -26.41 -9.83
C PHE A 456 -6.81 -27.80 -10.36
N ALA A 457 -8.11 -28.07 -10.56
CA ALA A 457 -8.55 -29.38 -11.03
C ALA A 457 -7.93 -29.70 -12.40
N ASP A 458 -7.42 -30.93 -12.55
CA ASP A 458 -6.73 -31.42 -13.75
C ASP A 458 -5.45 -30.64 -14.11
N LEU A 459 -4.94 -29.79 -13.19
CA LEU A 459 -3.70 -29.04 -13.39
C LEU A 459 -2.51 -29.92 -13.01
N ARG A 460 -1.60 -30.08 -13.97
CA ARG A 460 -0.28 -30.69 -13.76
C ARG A 460 0.78 -29.66 -14.09
N THR A 461 1.74 -29.46 -13.20
CA THR A 461 2.87 -28.56 -13.43
C THR A 461 4.16 -29.25 -13.04
N ALA A 462 5.24 -28.96 -13.75
CA ALA A 462 6.58 -29.40 -13.44
C ALA A 462 7.54 -28.28 -13.83
N MET A 463 8.28 -27.74 -12.88
CA MET A 463 9.24 -26.68 -13.11
C MET A 463 10.61 -27.11 -12.61
N GLU A 464 11.61 -27.00 -13.47
CA GLU A 464 13.01 -27.18 -13.11
C GLU A 464 13.74 -25.84 -13.27
N PHE A 465 14.67 -25.55 -12.37
CA PHE A 465 15.55 -24.39 -12.50
C PHE A 465 16.95 -24.70 -11.98
N ASP A 466 17.95 -24.16 -12.69
CA ASP A 466 19.37 -24.20 -12.35
C ASP A 466 19.91 -22.77 -12.43
N LEU A 467 20.46 -22.30 -11.32
CA LEU A 467 21.10 -21.00 -11.17
C LEU A 467 22.57 -21.23 -10.83
N ALA A 468 23.47 -20.45 -11.40
CA ALA A 468 24.90 -20.48 -11.07
C ALA A 468 25.47 -19.08 -10.83
N GLY A 469 26.48 -18.99 -9.97
CA GLY A 469 27.17 -17.75 -9.63
C GLY A 469 26.23 -16.70 -9.01
N ILE A 470 25.53 -17.08 -7.94
CA ILE A 470 24.59 -16.19 -7.25
C ILE A 470 25.37 -15.37 -6.21
N ARG A 471 25.17 -14.06 -6.26
CA ARG A 471 25.65 -13.13 -5.23
C ARG A 471 24.47 -12.34 -4.70
N TYR A 472 24.30 -12.30 -3.39
CA TYR A 472 23.27 -11.52 -2.75
C TYR A 472 23.89 -10.82 -1.53
N ARG A 473 24.00 -9.50 -1.59
CA ARG A 473 24.70 -8.68 -0.58
C ARG A 473 26.12 -9.21 -0.31
N ASP A 474 26.36 -9.69 0.90
CA ASP A 474 27.62 -10.27 1.36
C ASP A 474 27.65 -11.80 1.25
N HIS A 475 26.65 -12.42 0.61
CA HIS A 475 26.57 -13.86 0.40
C HIS A 475 26.92 -14.29 -1.03
N ILE A 476 27.54 -15.46 -1.14
CA ILE A 476 27.93 -16.10 -2.41
C ILE A 476 27.46 -17.55 -2.41
N ILE A 477 26.86 -17.97 -3.52
CA ILE A 477 26.38 -19.34 -3.75
C ILE A 477 26.82 -19.76 -5.15
N ASP A 478 27.43 -20.94 -5.27
CA ASP A 478 27.94 -21.42 -6.56
C ASP A 478 26.81 -21.89 -7.46
N SER A 479 25.84 -22.61 -6.89
CA SER A 479 24.68 -23.08 -7.63
C SER A 479 23.44 -23.28 -6.76
N VAL A 480 22.27 -23.09 -7.39
CA VAL A 480 20.96 -23.46 -6.84
C VAL A 480 20.24 -24.31 -7.87
N ARG A 481 19.80 -25.49 -7.47
CA ARG A 481 19.01 -26.39 -8.31
C ARG A 481 17.69 -26.72 -7.65
N GLY A 482 16.60 -26.47 -8.36
CA GLY A 482 15.25 -26.68 -7.85
C GLY A 482 14.36 -27.46 -8.81
N SER A 483 13.44 -28.22 -8.25
CA SER A 483 12.33 -28.84 -8.97
C SER A 483 11.04 -28.72 -8.17
N LEU A 484 10.01 -28.16 -8.80
CA LEU A 484 8.66 -28.00 -8.28
C LEU A 484 7.70 -28.82 -9.12
N ASN A 485 6.81 -29.59 -8.51
CA ASN A 485 5.81 -30.40 -9.20
C ASN A 485 4.42 -30.17 -8.60
N GLY A 486 3.44 -29.87 -9.43
CA GLY A 486 2.05 -29.68 -9.05
C GLY A 486 1.14 -30.75 -9.64
N SER A 487 0.23 -31.27 -8.83
CA SER A 487 -0.76 -32.28 -9.20
C SER A 487 -2.07 -31.97 -8.50
N ASP A 488 -3.04 -31.45 -9.25
CA ASP A 488 -4.34 -31.06 -8.71
C ASP A 488 -4.17 -30.10 -7.52
N ASP A 489 -4.57 -30.51 -6.31
CA ASP A 489 -4.48 -29.72 -5.09
C ASP A 489 -3.13 -29.81 -4.38
N ILE A 490 -2.12 -30.50 -4.92
CA ILE A 490 -0.82 -30.67 -4.26
C ILE A 490 0.27 -29.93 -5.04
N LEU A 491 1.02 -29.07 -4.34
CA LEU A 491 2.26 -28.47 -4.82
C LEU A 491 3.43 -29.05 -4.03
N GLY A 492 4.32 -29.76 -4.72
CA GLY A 492 5.54 -30.33 -4.17
C GLY A 492 6.78 -29.53 -4.56
N LEU A 493 7.65 -29.29 -3.58
CA LEU A 493 9.06 -28.95 -3.78
C LEU A 493 9.87 -30.23 -3.60
N ASP A 494 10.14 -30.92 -4.72
CA ASP A 494 10.78 -32.24 -4.70
C ASP A 494 12.26 -32.15 -4.30
N ARG A 495 12.91 -31.05 -4.69
CA ARG A 495 14.28 -30.72 -4.30
C ARG A 495 14.53 -29.25 -4.52
N LEU A 496 15.11 -28.58 -3.52
CA LEU A 496 15.84 -27.32 -3.66
C LEU A 496 17.20 -27.52 -3.00
N SER A 497 18.25 -27.54 -3.79
CA SER A 497 19.63 -27.75 -3.35
C SER A 497 20.44 -26.50 -3.63
N LEU A 498 21.01 -25.92 -2.58
CA LEU A 498 21.86 -24.74 -2.61
C LEU A 498 23.27 -25.18 -2.26
N ARG A 499 24.25 -24.90 -3.12
CA ARG A 499 25.64 -25.34 -2.93
C ARG A 499 26.62 -24.19 -3.00
N ARG A 500 27.56 -24.19 -2.06
CA ARG A 500 28.73 -23.30 -2.04
C ARG A 500 29.94 -24.07 -1.51
N SER A 501 30.98 -24.25 -2.32
CA SER A 501 32.13 -25.12 -2.01
C SER A 501 31.68 -26.53 -1.58
N GLN A 502 31.90 -26.90 -0.32
CA GLN A 502 31.51 -28.16 0.30
C GLN A 502 30.20 -28.05 1.11
N ASN A 503 29.63 -26.84 1.25
CA ASN A 503 28.37 -26.63 1.95
C ASN A 503 27.18 -26.94 1.05
N GLU A 504 26.18 -27.59 1.62
CA GLU A 504 24.96 -27.97 0.94
C GLU A 504 23.74 -27.71 1.84
N LEU A 505 22.75 -27.00 1.33
CA LEU A 505 21.44 -26.83 1.94
C LEU A 505 20.40 -27.48 1.03
N ASN A 506 19.68 -28.46 1.56
CA ASN A 506 18.62 -29.17 0.88
C ASN A 506 17.28 -28.88 1.55
N ILE A 507 16.29 -28.52 0.74
CA ILE A 507 14.92 -28.25 1.17
C ILE A 507 13.97 -29.09 0.32
N ARG A 508 13.00 -29.73 0.97
CA ARG A 508 11.88 -30.43 0.35
C ARG A 508 10.60 -30.10 1.09
N GLY A 509 9.48 -30.16 0.40
CA GLY A 509 8.21 -30.01 1.08
C GLY A 509 7.03 -30.22 0.16
N ARG A 510 5.85 -30.29 0.76
CA ARG A 510 4.59 -30.36 0.03
C ARG A 510 3.59 -29.44 0.69
N TYR A 511 2.72 -28.87 -0.12
CA TYR A 511 1.70 -27.95 0.30
C TYR A 511 0.40 -28.27 -0.42
N LYS A 512 -0.71 -28.31 0.31
CA LYS A 512 -2.04 -28.48 -0.28
C LYS A 512 -2.62 -27.11 -0.66
N LEU A 513 -2.95 -26.92 -1.92
CA LEU A 513 -3.54 -25.70 -2.45
C LEU A 513 -4.99 -25.53 -1.94
N PRO A 514 -5.38 -24.33 -1.48
CA PRO A 514 -6.75 -24.08 -1.06
C PRO A 514 -7.68 -23.79 -2.25
N GLU A 515 -8.95 -24.18 -2.15
CA GLU A 515 -10.00 -23.78 -3.10
C GLU A 515 -10.23 -22.26 -3.09
N GLU A 516 -10.12 -21.63 -1.92
CA GLU A 516 -10.20 -20.18 -1.71
C GLU A 516 -8.86 -19.65 -1.22
N VAL A 517 -8.28 -18.67 -1.93
CA VAL A 517 -6.95 -18.10 -1.63
C VAL A 517 -6.84 -17.59 -0.17
N GLY A 518 -7.93 -17.10 0.42
CA GLY A 518 -7.98 -16.64 1.82
C GLY A 518 -7.78 -17.73 2.89
N LYS A 519 -7.85 -19.02 2.52
CA LYS A 519 -7.68 -20.16 3.45
C LYS A 519 -6.26 -20.74 3.46
N ALA A 520 -5.30 -20.09 2.79
CA ALA A 520 -3.93 -20.58 2.66
C ALA A 520 -3.24 -20.98 3.98
N PRO A 521 -3.35 -20.21 5.09
CA PRO A 521 -2.68 -20.55 6.36
C PRO A 521 -3.22 -21.80 7.07
N SER A 522 -4.37 -22.33 6.63
CA SER A 522 -5.01 -23.50 7.25
C SER A 522 -4.72 -24.82 6.54
N GLN A 523 -4.05 -24.76 5.38
CA GLN A 523 -3.81 -25.93 4.55
C GLN A 523 -2.71 -26.84 5.11
N PRO A 524 -2.82 -28.15 4.89
CA PRO A 524 -1.75 -29.09 5.20
C PRO A 524 -0.44 -28.75 4.48
N ALA A 525 0.67 -28.89 5.20
CA ALA A 525 2.02 -28.70 4.66
C ALA A 525 3.02 -29.63 5.35
N ASP A 526 4.02 -30.09 4.61
CA ASP A 526 5.21 -30.76 5.14
C ASP A 526 6.48 -30.06 4.62
N LEU A 527 7.50 -29.97 5.47
CA LEU A 527 8.76 -29.31 5.20
C LEU A 527 9.91 -30.10 5.83
N ASP A 528 10.82 -30.55 4.99
CA ASP A 528 12.09 -31.14 5.36
C ASP A 528 13.24 -30.19 4.96
N VAL A 529 14.12 -29.86 5.90
CA VAL A 529 15.32 -29.04 5.67
C VAL A 529 16.53 -29.77 6.21
N ALA A 530 17.61 -29.81 5.43
CA ALA A 530 18.90 -30.34 5.84
C ALA A 530 20.02 -29.40 5.38
N LEU A 531 20.77 -28.83 6.33
CA LEU A 531 22.01 -28.10 6.08
C LEU A 531 23.18 -28.97 6.53
N ASN A 532 24.12 -29.17 5.62
CA ASN A 532 25.44 -29.71 5.93
C ASN A 532 26.48 -28.70 5.45
N ALA A 533 27.01 -27.90 6.37
CA ALA A 533 28.01 -26.89 6.07
C ALA A 533 29.30 -27.18 6.84
N PRO A 534 30.26 -27.94 6.29
CA PRO A 534 31.57 -28.15 6.92
C PRO A 534 32.34 -26.85 7.21
N GLU A 535 32.12 -25.81 6.40
CA GLU A 535 32.68 -24.47 6.60
C GLU A 535 31.63 -23.42 6.25
N LEU A 536 30.74 -23.09 7.20
CA LEU A 536 29.63 -22.15 7.00
C LEU A 536 30.09 -20.79 6.43
N GLY A 537 31.32 -20.37 6.74
CA GLY A 537 31.90 -19.10 6.30
C GLY A 537 32.06 -18.99 4.79
N ASP A 538 32.03 -20.09 4.05
CA ASP A 538 32.11 -20.09 2.58
C ASP A 538 30.91 -19.43 1.90
N PHE A 539 29.76 -19.35 2.58
CA PHE A 539 28.59 -18.60 2.11
C PHE A 539 28.76 -17.07 2.15
N TRP A 540 29.83 -16.55 2.75
CA TRP A 540 30.11 -15.12 2.83
C TRP A 540 31.24 -14.70 1.89
N VAL A 541 31.21 -13.44 1.44
CA VAL A 541 32.39 -12.77 0.87
C VAL A 541 33.50 -12.71 1.92
N ALA A 542 34.77 -12.78 1.48
CA ALA A 542 35.93 -12.94 2.36
C ALA A 542 36.00 -11.90 3.51
N ASP A 543 35.68 -10.64 3.21
CA ASP A 543 35.82 -9.51 4.14
C ASP A 543 34.52 -9.13 4.86
N SER A 544 33.49 -9.99 4.86
CA SER A 544 32.23 -9.65 5.56
C SER A 544 32.46 -9.53 7.08
N PRO A 545 32.11 -8.39 7.71
CA PRO A 545 32.21 -8.22 9.16
C PRO A 545 31.20 -9.08 9.95
N ASN A 546 30.27 -9.73 9.25
CA ASN A 546 29.22 -10.60 9.80
C ASN A 546 29.48 -12.09 9.49
N LYS A 547 30.66 -12.42 8.94
CA LYS A 547 31.03 -13.79 8.60
C LYS A 547 31.03 -14.69 9.84
N LEU A 548 30.30 -15.80 9.74
CA LEU A 548 30.30 -16.90 10.70
C LEU A 548 30.96 -18.12 10.03
N SER A 549 32.12 -18.52 10.54
CA SER A 549 32.92 -19.65 10.03
C SER A 549 32.85 -20.87 10.94
N GLY A 550 33.16 -22.05 10.40
CA GLY A 550 33.17 -23.33 11.10
C GLY A 550 32.02 -24.26 10.71
N PRO A 551 32.05 -25.53 11.16
CA PRO A 551 31.08 -26.54 10.79
C PRO A 551 29.72 -26.32 11.46
N LEU A 552 28.65 -26.38 10.66
CA LEU A 552 27.26 -26.33 11.10
C LEU A 552 26.43 -27.39 10.39
N GLN A 553 25.67 -28.15 11.15
CA GLN A 553 24.65 -29.07 10.68
C GLN A 553 23.29 -28.64 11.22
N MET A 554 22.27 -28.75 10.37
CA MET A 554 20.88 -28.54 10.79
C MET A 554 19.99 -29.55 10.08
N THR A 555 19.05 -30.13 10.82
CA THR A 555 17.94 -30.90 10.28
C THR A 555 16.64 -30.40 10.87
N ALA A 556 15.63 -30.22 10.03
CA ALA A 556 14.29 -29.84 10.44
C ALA A 556 13.27 -30.66 9.67
N GLN A 557 12.28 -31.17 10.37
CA GLN A 557 11.12 -31.85 9.79
C GLN A 557 9.88 -31.29 10.47
N ILE A 558 9.02 -30.62 9.71
CA ILE A 558 7.85 -29.93 10.23
C ILE A 558 6.65 -30.36 9.41
N GLU A 559 5.58 -30.77 10.09
CA GLU A 559 4.31 -31.15 9.50
C GLU A 559 3.19 -30.31 10.12
N TRP A 560 2.36 -29.74 9.26
CA TRP A 560 1.16 -29.00 9.62
C TRP A 560 -0.06 -29.74 9.09
N ARG A 561 -0.97 -30.17 9.95
CA ARG A 561 -2.27 -30.75 9.58
C ARG A 561 -3.38 -30.15 10.43
N GLN A 562 -4.45 -29.67 9.80
CA GLN A 562 -5.63 -29.13 10.50
C GLN A 562 -5.26 -28.13 11.61
N GLN A 563 -4.41 -27.14 11.28
CA GLN A 563 -3.91 -26.13 12.24
C GLN A 563 -3.15 -26.72 13.45
N THR A 564 -2.58 -27.92 13.30
CA THR A 564 -1.76 -28.59 14.30
C THR A 564 -0.39 -28.88 13.72
N ALA A 565 0.63 -28.33 14.38
CA ALA A 565 2.04 -28.51 14.07
C ALA A 565 2.62 -29.68 14.84
N ASN A 566 3.40 -30.51 14.15
CA ASN A 566 4.27 -31.52 14.71
C ASN A 566 5.63 -31.45 14.02
N GLY A 567 6.69 -31.91 14.67
CA GLY A 567 8.01 -31.91 14.04
C GLY A 567 9.17 -31.99 15.00
N GLN A 568 10.37 -31.86 14.44
CA GLN A 568 11.61 -31.80 15.19
C GLN A 568 12.63 -30.96 14.44
N VAL A 569 13.46 -30.27 15.19
CA VAL A 569 14.58 -29.49 14.66
C VAL A 569 15.80 -29.78 15.52
N SER A 570 16.92 -30.04 14.86
CA SER A 570 18.24 -30.21 15.46
C SER A 570 19.23 -29.30 14.74
N ILE A 571 20.00 -28.55 15.51
CA ILE A 571 21.08 -27.69 15.02
C ILE A 571 22.30 -28.03 15.86
N SER A 572 23.40 -28.39 15.21
CA SER A 572 24.68 -28.67 15.86
C SER A 572 25.82 -27.98 15.12
N GLY A 573 26.69 -27.32 15.87
CA GLY A 573 27.90 -26.71 15.34
C GLY A 573 29.02 -26.82 16.35
N SER A 574 30.25 -26.83 15.86
CA SER A 574 31.44 -26.88 16.70
C SER A 574 32.47 -25.88 16.20
N ASN A 575 33.21 -25.26 17.14
CA ASN A 575 34.22 -24.26 16.82
C ASN A 575 33.73 -23.14 15.88
N LEU A 576 32.47 -22.72 16.04
CA LEU A 576 31.89 -21.66 15.22
C LEU A 576 32.56 -20.34 15.59
N LYS A 577 33.23 -19.73 14.61
CA LYS A 577 33.98 -18.50 14.80
C LYS A 577 33.24 -17.32 14.17
N MET A 578 32.95 -16.32 15.00
CA MET A 578 32.43 -15.03 14.57
C MET A 578 33.41 -13.95 15.01
N ARG A 579 34.12 -13.33 14.05
CA ARG A 579 35.25 -12.42 14.33
C ARG A 579 36.29 -13.10 15.24
N ASP A 580 36.55 -12.53 16.42
CA ASP A 580 37.50 -13.08 17.41
C ASP A 580 36.85 -14.05 18.40
N LEU A 581 35.53 -14.25 18.34
CA LEU A 581 34.79 -15.13 19.24
C LEU A 581 34.69 -16.54 18.66
N VAL A 582 34.97 -17.57 19.48
CA VAL A 582 34.87 -18.98 19.07
C VAL A 582 33.91 -19.72 20.01
N PHE A 583 32.77 -20.14 19.49
CA PHE A 583 31.84 -21.04 20.19
C PHE A 583 32.31 -22.48 19.99
N GLN A 584 32.80 -23.11 21.06
CA GLN A 584 33.26 -24.50 21.06
C GLN A 584 32.14 -25.46 20.68
N GLN A 585 30.94 -25.22 21.21
CA GLN A 585 29.75 -26.01 20.92
C GLN A 585 28.52 -25.11 20.78
N LEU A 586 27.74 -25.39 19.75
CA LEU A 586 26.37 -24.94 19.60
C LEU A 586 25.50 -26.19 19.40
N SER A 587 24.50 -26.39 20.24
CA SER A 587 23.55 -27.50 20.16
C SER A 587 22.17 -26.95 20.44
N THR A 588 21.21 -27.22 19.57
CA THR A 588 19.80 -26.89 19.82
C THR A 588 18.93 -28.00 19.28
N GLN A 589 18.10 -28.58 20.15
CA GLN A 589 17.15 -29.60 19.80
C GLN A 589 15.78 -29.24 20.37
N PHE A 590 14.79 -29.15 19.50
CA PHE A 590 13.40 -29.01 19.92
C PHE A 590 12.48 -29.92 19.13
N SER A 591 11.43 -30.39 19.78
CA SER A 591 10.34 -31.15 19.16
C SER A 591 9.04 -30.35 19.27
N ILE A 592 8.17 -30.52 18.28
CA ILE A 592 6.84 -29.94 18.25
C ILE A 592 5.86 -31.12 18.32
N SER A 593 4.97 -31.11 19.30
CA SER A 593 3.87 -32.07 19.39
C SER A 593 2.58 -31.35 19.73
N ASN A 594 1.57 -31.48 18.87
CA ASN A 594 0.25 -30.89 19.05
C ASN A 594 0.30 -29.38 19.36
N ASN A 595 1.08 -28.61 18.58
CA ASN A 595 1.36 -27.19 18.79
C ASN A 595 2.13 -26.83 20.08
N ILE A 596 2.67 -27.81 20.80
CA ILE A 596 3.55 -27.56 21.95
C ILE A 596 4.98 -27.77 21.49
N VAL A 597 5.79 -26.71 21.58
CA VAL A 597 7.24 -26.75 21.36
C VAL A 597 7.90 -27.19 22.65
N TYR A 598 8.68 -28.26 22.60
CA TYR A 598 9.53 -28.75 23.66
C TYR A 598 10.98 -28.44 23.30
N LEU A 599 11.58 -27.46 23.96
CA LEU A 599 13.00 -27.15 23.87
C LEU A 599 13.76 -28.13 24.76
N ASN A 600 14.20 -29.24 24.16
CA ASN A 600 14.83 -30.35 24.88
C ASN A 600 16.24 -29.97 25.35
N ASP A 601 17.01 -29.32 24.49
CA ASP A 601 18.35 -28.81 24.77
C ASP A 601 18.62 -27.58 23.92
N CYS A 602 19.13 -26.51 24.51
CA CYS A 602 19.70 -25.37 23.78
C CYS A 602 20.94 -24.93 24.53
N ARG A 603 22.11 -25.18 23.94
CA ARG A 603 23.41 -24.94 24.55
C ARG A 603 24.32 -24.20 23.57
N ALA A 604 24.94 -23.13 24.06
CA ALA A 604 26.06 -22.48 23.40
C ALA A 604 27.19 -22.35 24.41
N SER A 605 28.37 -22.91 24.14
CA SER A 605 29.52 -22.81 25.03
C SER A 605 30.72 -22.19 24.32
N LEU A 606 31.42 -21.32 25.05
CA LEU A 606 32.72 -20.76 24.67
C LEU A 606 33.85 -21.60 25.29
N ASN A 607 33.61 -22.15 26.49
CA ASN A 607 34.47 -23.07 27.23
C ASN A 607 33.64 -23.74 28.35
N ASP A 608 34.29 -24.49 29.25
CA ASP A 608 33.61 -25.24 30.33
C ASP A 608 32.91 -24.34 31.37
N SER A 609 33.37 -23.10 31.55
CA SER A 609 32.79 -22.15 32.52
C SER A 609 31.87 -21.10 31.88
N ASP A 610 31.99 -20.89 30.57
CA ASP A 610 31.34 -19.82 29.81
C ASP A 610 30.31 -20.42 28.85
N PHE A 611 29.04 -20.38 29.25
CA PHE A 611 27.96 -21.05 28.53
C PHE A 611 26.64 -20.32 28.63
N PHE A 612 25.76 -20.64 27.69
CA PHE A 612 24.33 -20.41 27.73
C PHE A 612 23.63 -21.76 27.62
N TYR A 613 22.63 -21.98 28.46
CA TYR A 613 21.79 -23.17 28.47
C TYR A 613 20.32 -22.79 28.65
N ALA A 614 19.43 -23.38 27.86
CA ALA A 614 18.00 -23.21 27.99
C ALA A 614 17.24 -24.51 27.71
N THR A 615 16.17 -24.73 28.46
CA THR A 615 15.20 -25.82 28.25
C THR A 615 13.81 -25.36 28.62
N GLY A 616 12.78 -25.94 28.03
CA GLY A 616 11.40 -25.58 28.38
C GLY A 616 10.35 -26.12 27.43
N ARG A 617 9.11 -25.70 27.65
CA ARG A 617 7.97 -25.94 26.78
C ARG A 617 7.21 -24.64 26.52
N LEU A 618 6.66 -24.50 25.33
CA LEU A 618 5.81 -23.39 24.90
C LEU A 618 4.62 -23.91 24.12
N ASN A 619 3.41 -23.59 24.56
CA ASN A 619 2.20 -23.82 23.79
C ASN A 619 2.03 -22.69 22.76
N MET A 620 1.93 -23.03 21.47
CA MET A 620 1.75 -22.05 20.40
C MET A 620 0.29 -21.56 20.26
N ARG A 621 -0.65 -22.11 21.04
CA ARG A 621 -2.03 -21.62 21.10
C ARG A 621 -2.19 -20.62 22.25
N GLN A 622 -2.98 -19.57 22.03
CA GLN A 622 -3.39 -18.65 23.08
C GLN A 622 -3.99 -19.42 24.27
N PRO A 623 -3.58 -19.13 25.52
CA PRO A 623 -2.86 -17.92 25.97
C PRO A 623 -1.32 -17.97 25.92
N TYR A 624 -0.73 -18.95 25.22
CA TYR A 624 0.72 -19.19 25.12
C TYR A 624 1.37 -19.62 26.43
N ASP A 625 0.84 -20.69 27.04
CA ASP A 625 1.41 -21.23 28.27
C ASP A 625 2.85 -21.70 28.07
N TYR A 626 3.75 -21.32 28.98
CA TYR A 626 5.16 -21.69 28.95
C TYR A 626 5.65 -22.22 30.30
N ASN A 627 6.73 -22.99 30.25
CA ASN A 627 7.57 -23.32 31.40
C ASN A 627 9.01 -23.45 30.90
N GLY A 628 9.96 -22.77 31.51
CA GLY A 628 11.35 -22.79 31.05
C GLY A 628 12.36 -22.55 32.16
N LYS A 629 13.58 -22.98 31.87
CA LYS A 629 14.79 -22.72 32.65
C LYS A 629 15.86 -22.16 31.72
N VAL A 630 16.56 -21.14 32.19
CA VAL A 630 17.70 -20.53 31.51
C VAL A 630 18.82 -20.41 32.51
N SER A 631 20.00 -20.88 32.14
CA SER A 631 21.23 -20.72 32.91
C SER A 631 22.29 -20.16 31.98
N ALA A 632 22.98 -19.11 32.40
CA ALA A 632 24.10 -18.54 31.68
C ALA A 632 25.22 -18.20 32.65
N SER A 633 26.45 -18.43 32.21
CA SER A 633 27.66 -18.13 32.97
C SER A 633 28.71 -17.57 32.02
N ALA A 634 29.45 -16.57 32.47
CA ALA A 634 30.71 -16.19 31.87
C ALA A 634 31.68 -15.85 33.01
N ALA A 635 32.68 -16.69 33.23
CA ALA A 635 33.75 -16.48 34.19
C ALA A 635 34.65 -15.30 33.80
N ASN A 636 34.75 -15.00 32.50
CA ASN A 636 35.42 -13.80 32.00
C ASN A 636 34.59 -13.10 30.92
N LEU A 637 33.84 -12.08 31.33
CA LEU A 637 33.04 -11.22 30.46
C LEU A 637 33.86 -10.56 29.34
N SER A 638 35.18 -10.41 29.49
CA SER A 638 36.04 -9.88 28.41
C SER A 638 35.96 -10.72 27.15
N ALA A 639 35.67 -12.02 27.27
CA ALA A 639 35.45 -12.92 26.14
C ALA A 639 34.26 -12.48 25.25
N LEU A 640 33.28 -11.76 25.81
CA LEU A 640 32.08 -11.30 25.07
C LEU A 640 32.25 -9.92 24.41
N GLN A 641 33.39 -9.24 24.60
CA GLN A 641 33.66 -7.93 23.98
C GLN A 641 33.48 -7.90 22.45
N PRO A 642 33.87 -8.94 21.67
CA PRO A 642 33.64 -8.95 20.24
C PRO A 642 32.16 -8.79 19.86
N LEU A 643 31.22 -9.29 20.68
CA LEU A 643 29.78 -9.13 20.48
C LEU A 643 29.32 -7.69 20.72
N LEU A 644 29.80 -7.04 21.80
CA LEU A 644 29.47 -5.65 22.10
C LEU A 644 29.90 -4.70 20.97
N ARG A 645 31.08 -4.96 20.38
CA ARG A 645 31.58 -4.19 19.24
C ARG A 645 30.70 -4.33 17.99
N THR A 646 29.99 -5.44 17.81
CA THR A 646 29.02 -5.63 16.71
C THR A 646 27.84 -4.67 16.83
N PHE A 647 27.45 -4.29 18.05
CA PHE A 647 26.40 -3.30 18.31
C PHE A 647 26.92 -1.85 18.43
N GLY A 648 28.15 -1.58 17.97
CA GLY A 648 28.76 -0.25 18.00
C GLY A 648 29.29 0.20 19.36
N ASN A 649 29.39 -0.71 20.33
CA ASN A 649 29.86 -0.40 21.67
C ASN A 649 31.34 -0.78 21.85
N GLN A 650 32.20 0.22 22.09
CA GLN A 650 33.65 0.03 22.26
C GLN A 650 34.09 -0.06 23.72
N ASN A 651 33.16 -0.06 24.68
CA ASN A 651 33.52 -0.12 26.09
C ASN A 651 34.18 -1.46 26.45
N GLU A 652 35.22 -1.39 27.27
CA GLU A 652 35.85 -2.58 27.81
C GLU A 652 34.91 -3.30 28.77
N LEU A 653 34.73 -4.60 28.59
CA LEU A 653 33.95 -5.46 29.48
C LEU A 653 34.89 -6.40 30.26
N GLY A 654 34.60 -6.68 31.53
CA GLY A 654 35.35 -7.63 32.35
C GLY A 654 34.58 -8.06 33.59
N GLY A 655 35.15 -9.00 34.36
CA GLY A 655 34.50 -9.64 35.51
C GLY A 655 33.80 -10.95 35.13
N SER A 656 32.99 -11.48 36.04
CA SER A 656 32.21 -12.70 35.83
C SER A 656 30.72 -12.46 36.07
N VAL A 657 29.87 -13.10 35.27
CA VAL A 657 28.42 -13.07 35.45
C VAL A 657 27.85 -14.49 35.54
N THR A 658 26.88 -14.69 36.42
CA THR A 658 26.00 -15.87 36.39
C THR A 658 24.54 -15.43 36.45
N LEU A 659 23.71 -16.12 35.69
CA LEU A 659 22.28 -15.89 35.57
C LEU A 659 21.58 -17.24 35.62
N ASP A 660 20.71 -17.44 36.59
CA ASP A 660 19.81 -18.57 36.66
C ASP A 660 18.37 -18.07 36.73
N TRP A 661 17.55 -18.51 35.80
CA TRP A 661 16.13 -18.18 35.73
C TRP A 661 15.30 -19.44 35.55
N GLU A 662 14.23 -19.55 36.32
CA GLU A 662 13.19 -20.56 36.15
C GLU A 662 11.84 -19.87 36.21
N GLY A 663 10.96 -20.14 35.24
CA GLY A 663 9.65 -19.51 35.19
C GLY A 663 8.62 -20.30 34.44
N ASN A 664 7.36 -20.14 34.84
CA ASN A 664 6.19 -20.72 34.22
C ASN A 664 5.04 -19.71 34.21
N GLY A 665 4.16 -19.80 33.22
CA GLY A 665 3.06 -18.85 33.09
C GLY A 665 2.48 -18.86 31.70
N ASN A 666 1.96 -17.71 31.27
CA ASN A 666 1.53 -17.47 29.89
C ASN A 666 2.01 -16.10 29.41
N ALA A 667 1.63 -15.65 28.22
CA ALA A 667 2.11 -14.38 27.66
C ALA A 667 1.79 -13.12 28.51
N GLN A 668 0.93 -13.23 29.54
CA GLN A 668 0.65 -12.16 30.50
C GLN A 668 1.50 -12.33 31.77
N ILE A 669 2.39 -11.36 32.06
CA ILE A 669 3.24 -11.35 33.27
C ILE A 669 2.41 -11.52 34.55
N SER A 670 1.21 -10.94 34.60
CA SER A 670 0.26 -11.06 35.69
C SER A 670 -0.23 -12.49 35.97
N ARG A 671 0.12 -13.46 35.13
CA ARG A 671 -0.21 -14.89 35.24
C ARG A 671 1.03 -15.77 35.21
N SER A 672 2.20 -15.16 35.43
CA SER A 672 3.48 -15.85 35.43
C SER A 672 4.12 -15.84 36.81
N SER A 673 4.85 -16.90 37.11
CA SER A 673 5.69 -17.02 38.28
C SER A 673 7.09 -17.45 37.90
N GLY A 674 8.06 -17.08 38.72
CA GLY A 674 9.43 -17.51 38.50
C GLY A 674 10.40 -17.01 39.55
N LYS A 675 11.64 -17.48 39.41
CA LYS A 675 12.78 -17.12 40.23
C LYS A 675 13.91 -16.68 39.31
N LEU A 676 14.63 -15.68 39.76
CA LEU A 676 15.80 -15.12 39.11
C LEU A 676 16.91 -15.01 40.15
N LYS A 677 18.07 -15.54 39.82
CA LYS A 677 19.31 -15.31 40.53
C LYS A 677 20.31 -14.71 39.55
N PHE A 678 20.83 -13.54 39.87
CA PHE A 678 21.79 -12.83 39.05
C PHE A 678 22.97 -12.40 39.92
N VAL A 679 24.17 -12.78 39.51
CA VAL A 679 25.42 -12.42 40.19
C VAL A 679 26.39 -11.84 39.19
N LEU A 680 26.91 -10.65 39.48
CA LEU A 680 28.04 -10.02 38.80
C LEU A 680 29.16 -9.86 39.81
N GLU A 681 30.35 -10.36 39.49
CA GLU A 681 31.53 -10.25 40.35
C GLU A 681 32.69 -9.64 39.58
N LYS A 682 33.43 -8.73 40.23
CA LYS A 682 34.59 -8.02 39.65
C LYS A 682 34.29 -7.39 38.28
N GLY A 683 33.04 -6.96 38.07
CA GLY A 683 32.56 -6.39 36.82
C GLY A 683 33.34 -5.15 36.44
N ARG A 684 33.58 -4.99 35.14
CA ARG A 684 34.22 -3.82 34.56
C ARG A 684 33.48 -3.41 33.30
N TYR A 685 33.15 -2.13 33.18
CA TYR A 685 32.49 -1.58 32.00
C TYR A 685 33.05 -0.18 31.71
N GLY A 686 33.80 -0.04 30.62
CA GLY A 686 34.51 1.20 30.29
C GLY A 686 35.48 1.59 31.41
N ASN A 687 35.28 2.78 32.00
CA ASN A 687 36.10 3.28 33.11
C ASN A 687 35.65 2.78 34.50
N THR A 688 34.46 2.17 34.59
CA THR A 688 33.92 1.67 35.87
C THR A 688 34.52 0.31 36.19
N GLN A 689 35.04 0.15 37.40
CA GLN A 689 35.75 -1.06 37.85
C GLN A 689 35.16 -1.59 39.16
N SER A 690 35.41 -2.88 39.43
CA SER A 690 34.99 -3.55 40.67
C SER A 690 33.48 -3.54 40.91
N LEU A 691 32.70 -3.60 39.83
CA LEU A 691 31.26 -3.73 39.89
C LEU A 691 30.88 -5.08 40.49
N ARG A 692 30.04 -5.08 41.52
CA ARG A 692 29.41 -6.28 42.04
C ARG A 692 27.92 -6.07 42.05
N ALA A 693 27.18 -7.10 41.67
CA ALA A 693 25.73 -7.12 41.79
C ALA A 693 25.28 -8.49 42.27
N ASN A 694 24.37 -8.52 43.22
CA ASN A 694 23.69 -9.75 43.61
C ASN A 694 22.20 -9.45 43.75
N ILE A 695 21.41 -10.13 42.93
CA ILE A 695 19.96 -9.98 42.87
C ILE A 695 19.34 -11.36 42.94
N ASP A 696 18.63 -11.61 44.05
CA ASP A 696 17.75 -12.74 44.20
C ASP A 696 16.32 -12.20 44.13
N ALA A 697 15.54 -12.64 43.14
CA ALA A 697 14.17 -12.20 42.93
C ALA A 697 13.23 -13.38 42.70
N SER A 698 12.02 -13.28 43.21
CA SER A 698 10.92 -14.18 42.92
C SER A 698 9.67 -13.38 42.58
N TYR A 699 8.90 -13.84 41.61
CA TYR A 699 7.66 -13.18 41.19
C TYR A 699 6.54 -14.20 41.03
N SER A 700 5.31 -13.72 41.18
CA SER A 700 4.08 -14.46 40.99
C SER A 700 2.98 -13.52 40.48
N PRO A 701 1.79 -14.05 40.11
CA PRO A 701 0.61 -13.23 39.86
C PRO A 701 0.23 -12.27 40.99
N ASP A 702 0.65 -12.58 42.23
CA ASP A 702 0.29 -11.83 43.43
C ASP A 702 1.31 -10.78 43.83
N GLY A 703 2.51 -10.82 43.25
CA GLY A 703 3.55 -9.86 43.60
C GLY A 703 4.96 -10.18 43.12
N LEU A 704 5.89 -9.33 43.57
CA LEU A 704 7.33 -9.46 43.42
C LEU A 704 7.96 -9.43 44.79
N ASP A 705 8.96 -10.27 45.00
CA ASP A 705 9.78 -10.28 46.21
C ASP A 705 11.25 -10.33 45.80
N VAL A 706 11.99 -9.29 46.17
CA VAL A 706 13.43 -9.14 45.94
C VAL A 706 14.10 -8.95 47.30
N PRO A 707 14.41 -10.06 48.02
CA PRO A 707 14.96 -10.01 49.37
C PRO A 707 16.33 -9.35 49.46
N MET A 708 17.08 -9.26 48.35
CA MET A 708 18.35 -8.57 48.29
C MET A 708 18.54 -7.95 46.91
N ILE A 709 18.67 -6.63 46.89
CA ILE A 709 19.26 -5.86 45.79
C ILE A 709 20.59 -5.34 46.32
N PHE A 710 21.69 -5.93 45.87
CA PHE A 710 23.02 -5.46 46.22
C PHE A 710 23.74 -4.98 44.97
N PHE A 711 24.27 -3.77 45.02
CA PHE A 711 25.18 -3.22 44.00
C PHE A 711 26.37 -2.59 44.69
N ALA A 712 27.58 -2.89 44.24
CA ALA A 712 28.78 -2.21 44.73
C ALA A 712 29.68 -1.80 43.56
N SER A 713 30.38 -0.68 43.74
CA SER A 713 31.39 -0.18 42.81
C SER A 713 32.47 0.54 43.60
N GLY A 714 33.72 0.07 43.49
CA GLY A 714 34.83 0.59 44.31
C GLY A 714 34.56 0.45 45.81
N ASN A 715 34.52 1.57 46.51
CA ASN A 715 34.25 1.64 47.95
C ASN A 715 32.79 1.97 48.28
N THR A 716 31.93 2.13 47.27
CA THR A 716 30.52 2.44 47.46
C THR A 716 29.69 1.18 47.28
N ASP A 717 28.81 0.89 48.23
CA ASP A 717 27.82 -0.18 48.11
C ASP A 717 26.41 0.31 48.45
N PHE A 718 25.46 -0.24 47.72
CA PHE A 718 24.04 0.02 47.83
C PHE A 718 23.34 -1.29 48.13
N GLN A 719 22.46 -1.25 49.13
CA GLN A 719 21.56 -2.34 49.44
C GLN A 719 20.13 -1.87 49.61
N ALA A 720 19.19 -2.68 49.15
CA ALA A 720 17.76 -2.48 49.34
C ALA A 720 17.02 -3.82 49.29
N VAL A 721 15.79 -3.81 49.80
CA VAL A 721 14.82 -4.91 49.67
C VAL A 721 13.60 -4.35 48.97
N ALA A 722 13.14 -4.97 47.89
CA ALA A 722 11.97 -4.52 47.16
C ALA A 722 10.86 -5.59 47.17
N GLN A 723 9.64 -5.18 47.49
CA GLN A 723 8.48 -6.06 47.49
C GLN A 723 7.29 -5.35 46.83
N ALA A 724 6.70 -5.95 45.79
CA ALA A 724 5.43 -5.51 45.24
C ALA A 724 4.33 -6.46 45.70
N LYS A 725 3.30 -5.94 46.37
CA LYS A 725 2.16 -6.74 46.83
C LYS A 725 0.88 -5.91 46.75
N GLY A 726 -0.18 -6.49 46.19
CA GLY A 726 -1.44 -5.77 45.99
C GLY A 726 -1.26 -4.57 45.05
N GLU A 727 -1.43 -3.36 45.60
CA GLU A 727 -1.34 -2.10 44.87
C GLU A 727 -0.12 -1.24 45.26
N THR A 728 0.85 -1.83 45.96
CA THR A 728 2.01 -1.10 46.49
C THR A 728 3.31 -1.81 46.15
N LEU A 729 4.32 -1.03 45.75
CA LEU A 729 5.72 -1.39 45.74
C LEU A 729 6.39 -0.74 46.95
N GLU A 730 6.94 -1.56 47.83
CA GLU A 730 7.74 -1.12 48.96
C GLU A 730 9.21 -1.40 48.69
N ILE A 731 10.05 -0.40 48.93
CA ILE A 731 11.51 -0.50 48.91
C ILE A 731 11.97 -0.14 50.32
N THR A 732 12.37 -1.15 51.08
CA THR A 732 12.83 -1.05 52.46
C THR A 732 14.33 -1.21 52.55
N ARG A 733 14.90 -0.84 53.71
CA ARG A 733 16.34 -0.99 54.01
C ARG A 733 17.23 -0.37 52.94
N ILE A 734 16.77 0.73 52.32
CA ILE A 734 17.60 1.48 51.38
C ILE A 734 18.79 1.97 52.18
N GLN A 735 19.98 1.64 51.72
CA GLN A 735 21.22 2.05 52.34
C GLN A 735 22.29 2.25 51.26
N LEU A 736 23.00 3.36 51.36
CA LEU A 736 24.18 3.66 50.57
C LEU A 736 25.34 3.90 51.53
N ASP A 737 26.34 3.02 51.46
CA ASP A 737 27.57 3.10 52.22
C ASP A 737 28.72 3.49 51.28
N GLN A 738 29.68 4.25 51.80
CA GLN A 738 30.94 4.52 51.10
C GLN A 738 32.10 4.37 52.09
N GLY A 739 32.87 3.29 51.97
CA GLY A 739 33.88 2.89 52.95
C GLY A 739 33.23 2.40 54.25
N GLN A 740 33.54 3.05 55.39
CA GLN A 740 32.94 2.71 56.69
C GLN A 740 31.76 3.62 57.09
N ALA A 741 31.45 4.62 56.28
CA ALA A 741 30.41 5.61 56.60
C ALA A 741 29.12 5.30 55.85
N ARG A 742 28.00 5.37 56.58
CA ARG A 742 26.64 5.25 56.06
C ARG A 742 26.17 6.62 55.60
N PHE A 743 26.01 6.79 54.30
CA PHE A 743 25.75 8.11 53.70
C PHE A 743 24.31 8.35 53.29
N ALA A 744 23.56 7.30 52.99
CA ALA A 744 22.13 7.44 52.80
C ALA A 744 21.38 6.26 53.41
N SER A 745 20.19 6.52 53.93
CA SER A 745 19.24 5.50 54.31
C SER A 745 17.82 5.95 53.99
N GLY A 746 16.92 4.99 53.82
CA GLY A 746 15.53 5.35 53.58
C GLY A 746 14.55 4.20 53.41
N TYR A 747 13.32 4.62 53.17
CA TYR A 747 12.18 3.78 52.86
C TYR A 747 11.33 4.50 51.81
N VAL A 748 10.84 3.74 50.82
CA VAL A 748 9.93 4.24 49.79
C VAL A 748 8.78 3.25 49.65
N SER A 749 7.55 3.76 49.70
CA SER A 749 6.32 3.06 49.35
C SER A 749 5.67 3.84 48.22
N PHE A 750 5.48 3.18 47.09
CA PHE A 750 4.97 3.77 45.87
C PHE A 750 3.81 2.93 45.34
N PRO A 751 2.72 3.54 44.82
CA PRO A 751 1.58 2.77 44.35
C PRO A 751 1.90 2.08 43.03
N LEU A 752 1.82 0.76 43.02
CA LEU A 752 2.05 -0.10 41.86
C LEU A 752 1.09 -1.29 41.89
N VAL A 753 0.16 -1.32 40.93
CA VAL A 753 -0.74 -2.47 40.73
C VAL A 753 0.01 -3.54 39.94
N TRP A 754 0.65 -4.47 40.66
CA TRP A 754 1.51 -5.52 40.09
C TRP A 754 0.81 -6.32 38.97
N ARG A 755 -0.47 -6.66 39.18
CA ARG A 755 -1.28 -7.44 38.23
C ARG A 755 -1.57 -6.72 36.91
N HIS A 756 -1.36 -5.41 36.82
CA HIS A 756 -1.55 -4.67 35.57
C HIS A 756 -0.29 -4.61 34.70
N LEU A 757 0.87 -5.05 35.22
CA LEU A 757 2.11 -5.10 34.45
C LEU A 757 1.96 -6.01 33.22
N GLY A 758 2.26 -5.47 32.03
CA GLY A 758 2.08 -6.17 30.76
C GLY A 758 0.65 -6.14 30.20
N THR A 759 -0.23 -5.30 30.75
CA THR A 759 -1.60 -5.08 30.26
C THR A 759 -1.82 -3.61 29.85
N ASN A 760 -2.98 -3.31 29.25
CA ASN A 760 -3.38 -1.93 28.93
C ASN A 760 -3.99 -1.17 30.14
N ALA A 761 -4.10 -1.80 31.31
CA ALA A 761 -4.64 -1.16 32.51
C ALA A 761 -3.60 -0.26 33.18
N ALA A 762 -4.05 0.79 33.87
CA ALA A 762 -3.15 1.71 34.57
C ALA A 762 -2.42 0.99 35.72
N THR A 763 -1.08 1.02 35.69
CA THR A 763 -0.22 0.41 36.72
C THR A 763 -0.01 1.32 37.94
N ILE A 764 -0.17 2.64 37.78
CA ILE A 764 0.01 3.64 38.84
C ILE A 764 -1.29 4.43 38.97
N PRO A 765 -2.14 4.15 39.98
CA PRO A 765 -3.39 4.87 40.19
C PRO A 765 -3.15 6.24 40.82
N ALA A 766 -3.88 7.27 40.39
CA ALA A 766 -3.78 8.63 40.94
C ALA A 766 -4.16 8.69 42.44
N SER A 767 -5.09 7.83 42.88
CA SER A 767 -5.47 7.66 44.29
C SER A 767 -4.47 6.83 45.10
N GLY A 768 -3.42 6.33 44.47
CA GLY A 768 -2.41 5.49 45.10
C GLY A 768 -1.63 6.27 46.15
N LYS A 769 -1.48 5.68 47.33
CA LYS A 769 -0.74 6.30 48.44
C LYS A 769 0.76 6.27 48.17
N VAL A 770 1.42 7.38 48.44
CA VAL A 770 2.88 7.52 48.39
C VAL A 770 3.36 7.77 49.80
N PHE A 771 4.46 7.12 50.18
CA PHE A 771 5.22 7.48 51.37
C PHE A 771 6.71 7.31 51.08
N ALA A 772 7.53 8.32 51.33
CA ALA A 772 8.97 8.19 51.20
C ALA A 772 9.69 8.98 52.28
N THR A 773 10.71 8.37 52.87
CA THR A 773 11.66 9.05 53.74
C THR A 773 13.05 8.62 53.32
N ILE A 774 13.82 9.53 52.72
CA ILE A 774 15.20 9.30 52.31
C ILE A 774 16.04 10.39 52.97
N GLN A 775 17.08 9.98 53.69
CA GLN A 775 18.02 10.89 54.32
C GLN A 775 19.43 10.54 53.85
N SER A 776 20.20 11.56 53.49
CA SER A 776 21.61 11.48 53.17
C SER A 776 22.36 12.61 53.85
N GLU A 777 23.53 12.29 54.42
CA GLU A 777 24.35 13.26 55.15
C GLU A 777 25.79 13.23 54.65
N ASN A 778 26.31 14.40 54.27
CA ASN A 778 27.71 14.63 53.91
C ASN A 778 28.28 13.71 52.82
N LEU A 779 27.45 13.26 51.87
CA LEU A 779 27.86 12.41 50.75
C LEU A 779 28.90 13.12 49.87
N ASP A 780 30.08 12.53 49.72
CA ASP A 780 31.17 13.07 48.91
C ASP A 780 30.87 12.85 47.42
N LEU A 781 30.51 13.93 46.73
CA LEU A 781 30.10 13.89 45.32
C LEU A 781 31.22 13.40 44.40
N LYS A 782 32.47 13.81 44.69
CA LYS A 782 33.61 13.45 43.84
C LYS A 782 33.88 11.96 43.95
N LYS A 783 33.88 11.42 45.18
CA LYS A 783 34.03 9.97 45.40
C LYS A 783 32.89 9.18 44.80
N LEU A 784 31.64 9.59 45.01
CA LEU A 784 30.47 8.89 44.44
C LEU A 784 30.56 8.81 42.91
N PHE A 785 30.78 9.94 42.22
CA PHE A 785 30.88 9.92 40.76
C PHE A 785 32.06 9.07 40.28
N ASN A 786 33.22 9.20 40.91
CA ASN A 786 34.38 8.38 40.57
C ASN A 786 34.13 6.89 40.79
N ASP A 787 33.51 6.50 41.90
CA ASP A 787 33.16 5.11 42.21
C ASP A 787 32.17 4.55 41.19
N LEU A 788 31.24 5.36 40.68
CA LEU A 788 30.32 4.98 39.60
C LEU A 788 30.97 5.01 38.20
N GLY A 789 32.25 5.41 38.10
CA GLY A 789 32.98 5.58 36.84
C GLY A 789 32.49 6.78 35.99
N ILE A 790 31.77 7.71 36.62
CA ILE A 790 31.33 8.97 36.02
C ILE A 790 32.42 10.01 36.29
N LYS A 791 32.88 10.70 35.23
CA LYS A 791 33.85 11.79 35.40
C LYS A 791 33.21 12.93 36.19
N ALA A 792 33.60 13.08 37.47
CA ALA A 792 33.09 14.14 38.33
C ALA A 792 33.39 15.52 37.72
N GLY A 793 32.35 16.27 37.36
CA GLY A 793 32.49 17.67 36.95
C GLY A 793 32.58 18.64 38.14
N THR A 794 32.15 18.18 39.31
CA THR A 794 31.99 18.97 40.52
C THR A 794 32.41 18.11 41.72
N SER A 795 32.99 18.75 42.74
CA SER A 795 33.31 18.16 44.04
C SER A 795 32.64 18.95 45.16
N GLY A 796 32.47 18.34 46.32
CA GLY A 796 31.77 18.91 47.46
C GLY A 796 31.01 17.83 48.23
N THR A 797 30.33 18.22 49.30
CA THR A 797 29.48 17.33 50.09
C THR A 797 28.01 17.63 49.88
N LEU A 798 27.19 16.58 49.79
CA LEU A 798 25.75 16.65 49.64
C LEU A 798 25.08 16.09 50.90
N SER A 799 24.20 16.87 51.51
CA SER A 799 23.20 16.39 52.45
C SER A 799 21.81 16.60 51.84
N ALA A 800 20.96 15.60 51.89
CA ALA A 800 19.62 15.64 51.34
C ALA A 800 18.63 14.94 52.26
N ARG A 801 17.43 15.50 52.39
CA ARG A 801 16.32 14.87 53.09
C ARG A 801 15.07 15.01 52.23
N LEU A 802 14.47 13.89 51.88
CA LEU A 802 13.20 13.80 51.18
C LEU A 802 12.19 13.15 52.11
N ASP A 803 11.14 13.88 52.45
CA ASP A 803 9.95 13.34 53.10
C ASP A 803 8.77 13.51 52.14
N ALA A 804 8.00 12.46 51.90
CA ALA A 804 6.80 12.52 51.06
C ALA A 804 5.68 11.65 51.66
N ASP A 805 4.46 12.15 51.58
CA ASP A 805 3.22 11.53 52.02
C ASP A 805 2.03 11.96 51.14
N GLY A 806 0.89 11.30 51.28
CA GLY A 806 -0.33 11.62 50.53
C GLY A 806 -0.57 10.65 49.37
N THR A 807 -1.04 11.16 48.23
CA THR A 807 -1.37 10.36 47.03
C THR A 807 -0.72 10.91 45.78
N ILE A 808 -0.67 10.14 44.69
CA ILE A 808 -0.09 10.61 43.41
C ILE A 808 -0.81 11.87 42.88
N GLY A 809 -2.11 11.99 43.11
CA GLY A 809 -2.91 13.16 42.71
C GLY A 809 -3.05 14.25 43.79
N ASP A 810 -2.41 14.08 44.95
CA ASP A 810 -2.34 15.10 46.02
C ASP A 810 -1.12 14.77 46.90
N LEU A 811 0.06 15.11 46.37
CA LEU A 811 1.34 14.74 46.97
C LEU A 811 1.84 15.86 47.89
N ASN A 812 1.99 15.53 49.17
CA ASN A 812 2.75 16.33 50.12
C ASN A 812 4.19 15.84 50.10
N ALA A 813 5.11 16.66 49.61
CA ALA A 813 6.53 16.29 49.58
C ALA A 813 7.40 17.47 49.98
N ARG A 814 8.49 17.18 50.68
CA ARG A 814 9.50 18.15 51.09
C ARG A 814 10.87 17.58 50.78
N LEU A 815 11.63 18.32 49.98
CA LEU A 815 13.03 18.05 49.70
C LEU A 815 13.87 19.19 50.26
N ASP A 816 14.67 18.88 51.27
CA ASP A 816 15.73 19.76 51.78
C ASP A 816 17.07 19.26 51.24
N LEU A 817 17.74 20.08 50.44
CA LEU A 817 19.02 19.76 49.84
C LEU A 817 20.04 20.83 50.22
N GLN A 818 21.20 20.38 50.68
CA GLN A 818 22.32 21.24 51.01
C GLN A 818 23.59 20.67 50.40
N MET A 819 24.20 21.44 49.51
CA MET A 819 25.51 21.15 48.96
C MET A 819 26.51 22.15 49.53
N ARG A 820 27.60 21.66 50.12
CA ARG A 820 28.67 22.48 50.72
C ARG A 820 29.99 22.24 50.01
N ASP A 821 30.86 23.24 50.06
CA ASP A 821 32.19 23.21 49.45
C ASP A 821 32.15 22.80 47.95
N LEU A 822 31.12 23.26 47.22
CA LEU A 822 30.95 22.96 45.80
C LEU A 822 32.07 23.61 44.98
N ARG A 823 32.84 22.79 44.28
CA ARG A 823 33.94 23.21 43.41
C ARG A 823 33.82 22.56 42.05
N ASN A 824 34.04 23.32 40.99
CA ASN A 824 34.04 22.80 39.62
C ASN A 824 35.47 22.47 39.18
N ASP A 825 35.71 21.23 38.74
CA ASP A 825 37.06 20.79 38.32
C ASP A 825 37.54 21.53 37.05
N ARG A 826 36.63 22.09 36.24
CA ARG A 826 36.98 22.94 35.09
C ARG A 826 37.45 24.32 35.52
N TRP A 827 36.99 24.82 36.68
CA TRP A 827 37.29 26.17 37.19
C TRP A 827 37.92 26.09 38.59
N PRO A 828 39.14 25.53 38.73
CA PRO A 828 39.74 25.23 40.03
C PRO A 828 40.10 26.48 40.87
N LYS A 829 40.13 27.66 40.24
CA LYS A 829 40.36 28.96 40.91
C LYS A 829 39.08 29.55 41.50
N MET A 830 37.92 28.96 41.21
CA MET A 830 36.64 29.39 41.74
C MET A 830 36.57 29.11 43.23
N GLU A 831 36.12 30.08 44.01
CA GLU A 831 35.85 29.83 45.43
C GLU A 831 34.72 28.82 45.62
N PRO A 832 34.79 27.98 46.66
CA PRO A 832 33.75 27.02 46.93
C PRO A 832 32.40 27.69 47.18
N ALA A 833 31.34 27.10 46.62
CA ALA A 833 29.97 27.55 46.81
C ALA A 833 29.22 26.67 47.82
N THR A 834 28.27 27.29 48.51
CA THR A 834 27.23 26.57 49.24
C THR A 834 25.91 26.80 48.52
N PHE A 835 25.22 25.72 48.18
CA PHE A 835 23.90 25.77 47.58
C PHE A 835 22.90 25.10 48.53
N VAL A 836 21.86 25.83 48.91
CA VAL A 836 20.74 25.32 49.69
C VAL A 836 19.50 25.39 48.83
N LEU A 837 18.74 24.30 48.77
CA LEU A 837 17.49 24.19 48.04
C LEU A 837 16.44 23.57 48.97
N ASN A 838 15.35 24.28 49.18
CA ASN A 838 14.15 23.76 49.82
C ASN A 838 13.04 23.73 48.79
N ALA A 839 12.57 22.54 48.43
CA ALA A 839 11.44 22.35 47.54
C ALA A 839 10.30 21.69 48.30
N GLN A 840 9.10 22.24 48.19
CA GLN A 840 7.91 21.72 48.85
C GLN A 840 6.76 21.61 47.85
N SER A 841 6.14 20.44 47.79
CA SER A 841 4.88 20.19 47.09
C SER A 841 3.78 20.05 48.12
N VAL A 842 2.71 20.85 48.02
CA VAL A 842 1.50 20.75 48.84
C VAL A 842 0.30 21.11 47.96
N HIS A 843 -0.74 20.28 47.94
CA HIS A 843 -1.96 20.48 47.12
C HIS A 843 -1.64 20.85 45.66
N ASP A 844 -0.89 19.98 44.96
CA ASP A 844 -0.48 20.13 43.56
C ASP A 844 0.28 21.43 43.23
N ARG A 845 0.89 22.08 44.23
CA ARG A 845 1.71 23.28 44.04
C ARG A 845 3.12 23.03 44.55
N LEU A 846 4.08 23.19 43.66
CA LEU A 846 5.51 23.10 43.95
C LEU A 846 6.07 24.51 44.17
N THR A 847 6.52 24.78 45.39
CA THR A 847 7.29 25.95 45.76
C THR A 847 8.75 25.57 45.96
N VAL A 848 9.66 26.32 45.35
CA VAL A 848 11.10 26.09 45.39
C VAL A 848 11.80 27.35 45.86
N LEU A 849 12.63 27.21 46.89
CA LEU A 849 13.49 28.26 47.45
C LEU A 849 14.94 27.80 47.35
N GLY A 850 15.74 28.52 46.60
CA GLY A 850 17.16 28.26 46.37
C GLY A 850 18.01 29.42 46.84
N LYS A 851 19.15 29.13 47.47
CA LYS A 851 20.14 30.10 47.88
C LYS A 851 21.53 29.61 47.50
N LEU A 852 22.20 30.34 46.62
CA LEU A 852 23.59 30.09 46.24
C LEU A 852 24.48 31.15 46.89
N GLN A 853 25.46 30.72 47.67
CA GLN A 853 26.36 31.59 48.42
C GLN A 853 27.83 31.25 48.13
N GLN A 854 28.65 32.28 47.94
CA GLN A 854 30.10 32.21 47.81
C GLN A 854 30.74 33.26 48.72
N ALA A 855 31.99 33.08 49.13
CA ALA A 855 32.63 33.93 50.15
C ALA A 855 32.68 35.43 49.76
N ARG A 856 32.85 35.74 48.47
CA ARG A 856 33.02 37.11 47.95
C ARG A 856 31.80 37.68 47.19
N ILE A 857 30.67 36.98 47.17
CA ILE A 857 29.45 37.39 46.45
C ILE A 857 28.28 37.37 47.43
N GLN A 858 27.41 38.38 47.40
CA GLN A 858 26.17 38.32 48.18
C GLN A 858 25.33 37.13 47.70
N PRO A 859 24.52 36.50 48.58
CA PRO A 859 23.75 35.33 48.19
C PRO A 859 22.80 35.61 47.02
N LEU A 860 22.83 34.73 46.01
CA LEU A 860 21.84 34.71 44.94
C LEU A 860 20.63 33.93 45.44
N GLU A 861 19.47 34.59 45.46
CA GLU A 861 18.19 34.01 45.87
C GLU A 861 17.37 33.65 44.63
N LEU A 862 16.80 32.44 44.66
CA LEU A 862 15.97 31.87 43.59
C LEU A 862 14.66 31.39 44.21
N ASN A 863 13.54 31.98 43.83
CA ASN A 863 12.23 31.55 44.28
C ASN A 863 11.42 31.12 43.05
N ALA A 864 10.72 30.00 43.11
CA ALA A 864 9.84 29.55 42.04
C ALA A 864 8.56 28.91 42.61
N ASP A 865 7.45 29.10 41.92
CA ASP A 865 6.14 28.53 42.23
C ASP A 865 5.49 28.06 40.91
N MET A 866 5.03 26.82 40.88
CA MET A 866 4.35 26.23 39.72
C MET A 866 3.41 25.11 40.17
N PRO A 867 2.33 24.81 39.42
CA PRO A 867 1.54 23.62 39.67
C PRO A 867 2.33 22.35 39.30
N LEU A 868 2.14 21.29 40.09
CA LEU A 868 2.79 19.98 39.96
C LEU A 868 1.73 18.88 39.87
N ASP A 869 1.13 18.70 38.69
CA ASP A 869 0.20 17.62 38.40
C ASP A 869 0.97 16.38 37.87
N ILE A 870 1.31 15.47 38.80
CA ILE A 870 2.05 14.24 38.48
C ILE A 870 1.28 13.33 37.49
N PRO A 871 -0.04 13.08 37.65
CA PRO A 871 -0.81 12.32 36.66
C PRO A 871 -0.72 12.86 35.23
N THR A 872 -0.84 14.17 35.05
CA THR A 872 -0.78 14.81 33.72
C THR A 872 0.63 14.73 33.14
N ILE A 873 1.67 14.96 33.96
CA ILE A 873 3.08 14.84 33.54
C ILE A 873 3.42 13.39 33.14
N ALA A 874 2.97 12.40 33.91
CA ALA A 874 3.20 10.98 33.63
C ALA A 874 2.52 10.53 32.34
N ARG A 875 1.29 11.00 32.07
CA ARG A 875 0.57 10.72 30.81
C ARG A 875 1.21 11.42 29.61
N ALA A 876 1.57 12.68 29.74
CA ALA A 876 2.18 13.47 28.67
C ALA A 876 3.64 13.07 28.41
N ARG A 877 4.29 12.35 29.34
CA ARG A 877 5.72 12.03 29.36
C ARG A 877 6.63 13.27 29.26
N LYS A 878 6.08 14.45 29.54
CA LYS A 878 6.76 15.75 29.55
C LYS A 878 5.99 16.71 30.44
N LEU A 879 6.67 17.75 30.90
CA LEU A 879 5.99 18.90 31.51
C LEU A 879 5.21 19.63 30.39
N PRO A 880 3.90 19.89 30.54
CA PRO A 880 3.14 20.62 29.54
C PRO A 880 3.67 22.05 29.28
N ASP A 881 3.72 22.46 28.01
CA ASP A 881 4.23 23.79 27.60
C ASP A 881 3.33 24.94 28.12
N ASP A 882 2.08 24.65 28.48
CA ASP A 882 1.09 25.57 29.05
C ASP A 882 1.11 25.64 30.58
N THR A 883 1.96 24.86 31.26
CA THR A 883 2.13 24.93 32.72
C THR A 883 2.56 26.34 33.14
N PRO A 884 1.78 27.04 33.99
CA PRO A 884 2.14 28.38 34.45
C PRO A 884 3.33 28.32 35.41
N ILE A 885 4.19 29.33 35.36
CA ILE A 885 5.35 29.47 36.25
C ILE A 885 5.46 30.89 36.75
N THR A 886 5.74 31.04 38.05
CA THR A 886 6.15 32.30 38.68
C THR A 886 7.52 32.05 39.30
N ALA A 887 8.56 32.76 38.87
CA ALA A 887 9.88 32.65 39.45
C ALA A 887 10.54 34.03 39.60
N LYS A 888 11.46 34.14 40.56
CA LYS A 888 12.23 35.35 40.83
C LYS A 888 13.67 34.99 41.11
N ALA A 889 14.59 35.66 40.44
CA ALA A 889 16.02 35.56 40.68
C ALA A 889 16.55 36.92 41.13
N ARG A 890 17.18 36.97 42.30
CA ARG A 890 17.68 38.21 42.89
C ARG A 890 19.13 38.07 43.36
N LEU A 891 20.00 38.91 42.81
CA LEU A 891 21.37 39.11 43.26
C LEU A 891 21.53 40.54 43.77
N PRO A 892 21.67 40.74 45.10
CA PRO A 892 22.05 42.04 45.65
C PRO A 892 23.37 42.52 45.05
N ARG A 893 23.56 43.85 44.98
CA ARG A 893 24.79 44.45 44.43
C ARG A 893 26.03 43.82 45.07
N SER A 894 26.78 43.12 44.25
CA SER A 894 27.96 42.35 44.63
C SER A 894 29.16 42.84 43.84
N SER A 895 30.34 42.82 44.44
CA SER A 895 31.56 43.17 43.74
C SER A 895 31.81 42.21 42.58
N VAL A 896 32.17 42.70 41.40
CA VAL A 896 32.52 41.86 40.22
C VAL A 896 33.94 41.29 40.30
N ASN A 897 34.70 41.64 41.34
CA ASN A 897 36.09 41.21 41.53
C ASN A 897 36.24 39.67 41.50
N PHE A 898 35.17 38.91 41.82
CA PHE A 898 35.16 37.45 41.67
C PHE A 898 35.47 36.97 40.24
N VAL A 899 35.19 37.78 39.20
CA VAL A 899 35.43 37.44 37.79
C VAL A 899 36.92 37.23 37.47
N ARG A 900 37.83 37.84 38.25
CA ARG A 900 39.30 37.61 38.11
C ARG A 900 39.69 36.15 38.33
N GLN A 901 38.85 35.37 39.00
CA GLN A 901 39.05 33.92 39.15
C GLN A 901 38.86 33.18 37.80
N PHE A 902 37.98 33.67 36.91
CA PHE A 902 37.71 33.10 35.59
C PHE A 902 38.59 33.69 34.49
N VAL A 903 39.03 34.93 34.67
CA VAL A 903 39.92 35.62 33.74
C VAL A 903 41.22 35.95 34.47
N PRO A 904 42.18 35.00 34.60
CA PRO A 904 43.46 35.22 35.25
C PRO A 904 44.29 36.32 34.60
N ALA A 905 43.97 36.62 33.34
CA ALA A 905 44.52 37.74 32.61
C ALA A 905 44.11 39.10 33.21
N LEU A 906 43.20 39.19 34.20
CA LEU A 906 42.82 40.43 34.88
C LEU A 906 43.60 40.64 36.19
N GLU A 907 44.53 41.58 36.16
CA GLU A 907 45.32 42.03 37.32
C GLU A 907 44.46 42.82 38.31
N GLN A 908 43.60 43.71 37.81
CA GLN A 908 42.73 44.55 38.62
C GLN A 908 41.32 44.52 38.03
N LEU A 909 40.29 44.37 38.88
CA LEU A 909 38.90 44.47 38.48
C LEU A 909 38.11 45.10 39.63
N ASP A 910 37.61 46.31 39.40
CA ASP A 910 36.77 47.04 40.34
C ASP A 910 35.43 47.38 39.71
N GLY A 911 34.34 47.09 40.42
CA GLY A 911 32.99 47.19 39.89
C GLY A 911 31.97 46.38 40.68
N ASN A 912 30.70 46.56 40.33
CA ASN A 912 29.55 45.96 40.98
C ASN A 912 28.57 45.37 39.96
N LEU A 913 27.88 44.29 40.34
CA LEU A 913 26.82 43.63 39.58
C LEU A 913 25.61 43.44 40.49
N GLY A 914 24.42 43.81 40.00
CA GLY A 914 23.14 43.48 40.63
C GLY A 914 22.14 42.95 39.61
N LEU A 915 21.24 42.07 40.04
CA LEU A 915 20.22 41.45 39.19
C LEU A 915 18.91 41.32 39.97
N ASP A 916 17.80 41.72 39.36
CA ASP A 916 16.44 41.47 39.87
C ASP A 916 15.52 41.16 38.69
N VAL A 917 15.16 39.89 38.55
CA VAL A 917 14.40 39.37 37.39
C VAL A 917 13.25 38.51 37.88
N ASP A 918 12.05 38.86 37.45
CA ASP A 918 10.84 38.07 37.59
C ASP A 918 10.56 37.33 36.26
N VAL A 919 10.06 36.10 36.38
CA VAL A 919 9.64 35.22 35.27
C VAL A 919 8.21 34.79 35.54
N ASN A 920 7.29 35.15 34.65
CA ASN A 920 5.88 34.80 34.69
C ASN A 920 5.46 34.10 33.39
N GLY A 921 4.17 33.80 33.23
CA GLY A 921 3.63 33.17 32.02
C GLY A 921 3.64 31.66 32.10
N THR A 922 3.97 30.96 31.01
CA THR A 922 4.04 29.50 30.96
C THR A 922 5.42 29.01 30.53
N ILE A 923 5.73 27.73 30.77
CA ILE A 923 7.01 27.12 30.35
C ILE A 923 7.31 27.32 28.86
N GLY A 924 6.29 27.19 28.00
CA GLY A 924 6.38 27.38 26.55
C GLY A 924 6.26 28.83 26.09
N LYS A 925 5.84 29.76 26.95
CA LYS A 925 5.73 31.21 26.65
C LYS A 925 6.10 32.03 27.90
N PRO A 926 7.38 32.09 28.27
CA PRO A 926 7.81 32.83 29.45
C PRO A 926 7.74 34.35 29.22
N VAL A 927 7.41 35.07 30.28
CA VAL A 927 7.35 36.53 30.36
C VAL A 927 8.30 37.01 31.45
N PHE A 928 9.47 37.48 31.03
CA PHE A 928 10.47 38.10 31.86
C PHE A 928 10.16 39.58 32.10
N SER A 929 10.40 40.05 33.31
CA SER A 929 10.40 41.46 33.67
C SER A 929 11.47 41.74 34.71
N GLY A 930 12.23 42.82 34.53
CA GLY A 930 13.26 43.21 35.48
C GLY A 930 14.49 43.80 34.81
N ALA A 931 15.57 43.92 35.56
CA ALA A 931 16.81 44.49 35.06
C ALA A 931 18.04 43.89 35.75
N GLY A 932 19.16 43.91 35.03
CA GLY A 932 20.49 43.69 35.57
C GLY A 932 21.37 44.88 35.26
N ASP A 933 22.10 45.37 36.27
CA ASP A 933 23.07 46.45 36.09
C ASP A 933 24.46 45.95 36.50
N MET A 934 25.45 46.25 35.67
CA MET A 934 26.87 46.03 35.95
C MET A 934 27.64 47.32 35.68
N THR A 935 28.52 47.69 36.60
CA THR A 935 29.47 48.79 36.41
C THR A 935 30.87 48.27 36.70
N VAL A 936 31.81 48.50 35.79
CA VAL A 936 33.22 48.20 35.98
C VAL A 936 33.99 49.50 35.80
N ASN A 937 34.53 50.01 36.91
CA ASN A 937 35.31 51.25 36.93
C ASN A 937 36.63 51.05 36.17
N VAL A 938 37.29 49.92 36.45
CA VAL A 938 38.53 49.52 35.78
C VAL A 938 38.66 48.00 35.74
N ALA A 939 39.03 47.45 34.59
CA ALA A 939 39.54 46.11 34.42
C ALA A 939 40.91 46.18 33.72
N ARG A 940 41.99 45.95 34.47
CA ARG A 940 43.37 45.98 33.95
C ARG A 940 43.86 44.55 33.78
N PHE A 941 44.48 44.28 32.63
CA PHE A 941 45.00 42.96 32.34
C PHE A 941 46.45 42.81 32.84
N THR A 942 46.84 41.59 33.21
CA THR A 942 48.21 41.23 33.64
C THR A 942 49.22 41.36 32.51
N ASN A 943 48.79 41.18 31.26
CA ASN A 943 49.59 41.51 30.11
C ASN A 943 49.51 43.02 29.84
N ALA A 944 50.62 43.72 30.03
CA ALA A 944 50.73 45.16 29.81
C ALA A 944 50.46 45.58 28.34
N THR A 945 50.45 44.66 27.38
CA THR A 945 50.07 44.95 25.98
C THR A 945 48.55 44.93 25.74
N ILE A 946 47.75 44.39 26.66
CA ILE A 946 46.29 44.43 26.59
C ILE A 946 45.78 45.69 27.31
N PRO A 947 45.12 46.63 26.60
CA PRO A 947 44.65 47.86 27.21
C PRO A 947 43.62 47.63 28.31
N ALA A 948 43.64 48.47 29.35
CA ALA A 948 42.63 48.42 30.39
C ALA A 948 41.25 48.81 29.84
N LEU A 949 40.23 48.11 30.32
CA LEU A 949 38.82 48.50 30.17
C LEU A 949 38.49 49.49 31.28
N THR A 950 37.98 50.67 30.93
CA THR A 950 37.56 51.68 31.91
C THR A 950 36.15 52.15 31.63
N ASN A 951 35.47 52.65 32.67
CA ASN A 951 34.12 53.23 32.56
C ASN A 951 33.09 52.30 31.92
N PHE A 952 33.24 50.99 32.09
CA PHE A 952 32.31 50.04 31.49
C PHE A 952 31.00 50.06 32.28
N SER A 953 29.90 50.23 31.57
CA SER A 953 28.56 50.11 32.13
C SER A 953 27.72 49.21 31.24
N ALA A 954 27.06 48.25 31.88
CA ALA A 954 26.08 47.40 31.26
C ALA A 954 24.75 47.48 32.00
N ARG A 955 23.68 47.68 31.25
CA ARG A 955 22.30 47.62 31.70
C ARG A 955 21.55 46.69 30.77
N LEU A 956 21.03 45.62 31.36
CA LEU A 956 20.24 44.60 30.73
C LEU A 956 18.79 44.82 31.14
N SER A 957 17.87 44.97 30.19
CA SER A 957 16.44 44.98 30.48
C SER A 957 15.80 43.68 30.04
N PHE A 958 15.01 43.12 30.93
CA PHE A 958 14.20 41.94 30.68
C PHE A 958 12.78 42.40 30.44
N ALA A 959 12.25 42.11 29.26
CA ALA A 959 10.89 42.47 28.88
C ALA A 959 10.31 41.39 27.96
N GLN A 960 9.11 40.91 28.30
CA GLN A 960 8.41 39.87 27.55
C GLN A 960 9.28 38.61 27.43
N ASN A 961 9.51 38.07 26.25
CA ASN A 961 10.35 36.90 26.04
C ASN A 961 11.80 37.26 25.69
N ALA A 962 12.28 38.46 26.05
CA ALA A 962 13.56 38.96 25.59
C ALA A 962 14.38 39.67 26.67
N LEU A 963 15.69 39.47 26.60
CA LEU A 963 16.70 40.29 27.25
C LEU A 963 17.30 41.24 26.21
N SER A 964 17.22 42.55 26.45
CA SER A 964 17.82 43.57 25.59
C SER A 964 19.00 44.24 26.29
N LEU A 965 20.07 44.50 25.52
CA LEU A 965 21.22 45.27 26.00
C LEU A 965 20.93 46.77 25.78
N GLU A 966 20.47 47.48 26.81
CA GLU A 966 20.15 48.92 26.73
C GLU A 966 21.40 49.79 26.73
N ARG A 967 22.36 49.41 27.58
CA ARG A 967 23.68 50.01 27.65
C ARG A 967 24.64 48.85 27.80
N PHE A 968 25.64 48.77 26.95
CA PHE A 968 26.73 47.82 27.13
C PHE A 968 27.93 48.41 26.42
N GLY A 969 28.80 49.08 27.17
CA GLY A 969 29.90 49.79 26.55
C GLY A 969 30.82 50.40 27.59
N GLY A 970 32.02 50.69 27.14
CA GLY A 970 33.08 51.27 27.94
C GLY A 970 34.23 51.72 27.04
N ASP A 971 35.30 52.16 27.65
CA ASP A 971 36.50 52.61 26.96
C ASP A 971 37.55 51.50 27.00
N LEU A 972 38.10 51.16 25.84
CA LEU A 972 39.22 50.23 25.73
C LEU A 972 40.37 50.98 25.04
N ALA A 973 41.49 51.15 25.74
CA ALA A 973 42.66 51.91 25.26
C ALA A 973 42.40 53.39 24.92
N GLY A 974 41.35 54.00 25.49
CA GLY A 974 40.95 55.38 25.19
C GLY A 974 39.99 55.52 23.99
N GLY A 975 39.61 54.42 23.34
CA GLY A 975 38.55 54.38 22.32
C GLY A 975 37.25 53.78 22.89
N PRO A 976 36.07 54.36 22.61
CA PRO A 976 34.80 53.82 23.10
C PRO A 976 34.34 52.62 22.25
N PHE A 977 33.75 51.62 22.92
CA PHE A 977 32.97 50.57 22.26
C PHE A 977 31.57 50.44 22.88
N THR A 978 30.63 49.98 22.07
CA THR A 978 29.26 49.70 22.46
C THR A 978 28.81 48.39 21.83
N MET A 979 28.14 47.55 22.60
CA MET A 979 27.42 46.37 22.15
C MET A 979 25.93 46.62 22.32
N SER A 980 25.14 46.29 21.30
CA SER A 980 23.68 46.40 21.32
C SER A 980 23.10 45.14 20.73
N GLY A 981 21.93 44.73 21.22
CA GLY A 981 21.29 43.52 20.70
C GLY A 981 20.28 42.96 21.67
N ARG A 982 19.76 41.79 21.33
CA ARG A 982 18.71 41.11 22.07
C ARG A 982 18.96 39.60 22.10
N VAL A 983 18.69 38.99 23.24
CA VAL A 983 18.54 37.55 23.40
C VAL A 983 17.05 37.27 23.55
N THR A 984 16.51 36.39 22.72
CA THR A 984 15.10 35.99 22.72
C THR A 984 14.96 34.58 23.26
N PHE A 985 13.89 34.31 23.99
CA PHE A 985 13.58 33.04 24.64
C PHE A 985 12.23 32.51 24.14
N PRO A 986 12.18 31.91 22.93
CA PRO A 986 10.98 31.23 22.42
C PRO A 986 10.42 30.20 23.40
N LYS A 987 11.31 29.48 24.09
CA LYS A 987 11.01 28.64 25.26
C LYS A 987 12.04 28.92 26.34
N LEU A 988 11.70 28.68 27.60
CA LEU A 988 12.64 28.86 28.72
C LEU A 988 13.94 28.04 28.55
N THR A 989 13.90 26.96 27.75
CA THR A 989 15.00 26.03 27.51
C THR A 989 15.79 26.28 26.21
N GLU A 990 15.39 27.22 25.35
CA GLU A 990 15.93 27.36 23.98
C GLU A 990 16.17 28.85 23.61
N PRO A 991 17.30 29.47 24.01
CA PRO A 991 17.58 30.88 23.72
C PRO A 991 18.20 31.13 22.33
N THR A 992 17.85 32.25 21.70
CA THR A 992 18.42 32.74 20.42
C THR A 992 19.07 34.12 20.59
N LEU A 993 20.28 34.30 20.02
CA LEU A 993 21.11 35.50 20.22
C LEU A 993 21.23 36.34 18.94
N ASP A 994 20.97 37.65 19.05
CA ASP A 994 21.21 38.66 18.00
C ASP A 994 21.97 39.85 18.61
N LEU A 995 23.28 39.91 18.38
CA LEU A 995 24.19 40.87 19.03
C LEU A 995 25.07 41.59 18.00
N GLN A 996 25.18 42.92 18.13
CA GLN A 996 26.03 43.77 17.31
C GLN A 996 27.04 44.51 18.19
N LEU A 997 28.33 44.45 17.81
CA LEU A 997 29.42 45.18 18.45
C LEU A 997 29.89 46.32 17.54
N LYS A 998 30.03 47.53 18.10
CA LYS A 998 30.64 48.70 17.45
C LYS A 998 31.79 49.21 18.31
N ALA A 999 32.90 49.53 17.68
CA ALA A 999 34.10 50.03 18.35
C ALA A 999 34.72 51.15 17.51
N ASN A 1000 35.09 52.27 18.15
CA ASN A 1000 35.68 53.43 17.47
C ASN A 1000 37.10 53.67 17.99
N SER A 1001 38.09 53.52 17.10
CA SER A 1001 39.51 53.75 17.43
C SER A 1001 39.99 52.95 18.64
N VAL A 1002 39.42 51.75 18.84
CA VAL A 1002 39.77 50.84 19.92
C VAL A 1002 41.02 50.06 19.53
N LEU A 1003 42.06 50.13 20.35
CA LEU A 1003 43.25 49.31 20.19
C LEU A 1003 42.97 47.90 20.74
N VAL A 1004 42.75 46.94 19.85
CA VAL A 1004 42.41 45.55 20.23
C VAL A 1004 43.63 44.74 20.66
N ALA A 1005 44.81 45.09 20.13
CA ALA A 1005 46.11 44.55 20.53
C ALA A 1005 47.20 45.61 20.26
N ARG A 1006 48.24 45.63 21.08
CA ARG A 1006 49.39 46.55 20.97
C ARG A 1006 50.63 45.80 20.52
#